data_AF-A0A935YR94-F1
#
_entry.id   AF-A0A935YR94-F1
#
_cell.length_a   1.000
_cell.length_b   1.000
_cell.length_c   1.000
_cell.angle_alpha   90.00
_cell.angle_beta   90.00
_cell.angle_gamma   90.00
#
_symmetry.space_group_name_H-M   'P 1'
#
loop_
_entity.id
_entity.type
_entity.pdbx_description
1 polymer ?
#
loop_
_entity_poly.entity_id
_entity_poly.type
_entity_poly.pdbx_seq_one_letter_code
_entity_poly.pdbx_strand_id
1 'polypeptide(L)'
;MTNTRTLQQSFAGGEISEDMYSRVEDGKYRSGAARLRNFIVRPTGTVASRPGFQYVGTTKYGTSIARLHKFTVSPTLTLLLEMGEGYFRFYQDGARVELSTTPPTYIPNRTFVEGDVDVGTNELTIPSHGVVTGTSITFTADNGGTLPAPLVALTEYFAIQVSATVIKVAETFALALVGTAIDITDDGDTSGSKRHRFQGYYAPMDLVKYDAGAGLVNYYCATNPSVNGVAQQVPGSAPAYWLALEDDIYEIPHPYTNDELFSLTFSQSNDVLSIASNAHPIGELRRYGELEWQYVAVTFGASIEPPTVTLDTALPGIYHVITAAVGGVMTTYAQHRLGVGDVIRLSGMLATTPSGAFVADGNYMVAAVPTLTTFEAVVLYGAGALATSGTYTANSGTVQYIGTIEDATETYVATAVGTNGIESEQSVSLDVLNNLRAREARNTLTLTPGDATPLDRLNVYKETNGLYGYIGQVDANVATEFIDDNIGPDLGSTPPLLDDSLAGGYPAAVAHFEQRRWVANTADGPQQVWASRIGTESDMVYHIPVQSTDRISFSIASRQRAEIRHIVPLQQLLLMTDTGEYRVTPVNSDAITPTTIAVRAQSYVGCTSVSPIIVNSTLLFCAARGGHVREMGFSAQVDSYVTGDLSIRASHLFDGHEIIDSTFSKSPYPIAWFTSDDGRLLGLTYIPEENVGAWHWHDTDGLFQSVCSIPEGLEDRLYVVVARNLGGVATTTIERMGAQATPATLDDSFCVDCGLTYDSTAATTITELSHLNAEAVSVLADGLVVTGKTVSGGSITLSTAASVVHVGLPFTCDLQTMPLAVQIEAAGHGRTKNVNRVWMRCVDSGTFDVGPNSTLLRSSDPRGDNAGEFVTGQVMVPIDGRWTDDGQVWLRQSAPLPVTVVGQVLEVSIGG
;
A
#
# COMPACT_ATOMS: atom_id res chain seq x y z
N MET A 1 58.30 -38.23 2.71
CA MET A 1 57.28 -37.19 2.47
C MET A 1 56.92 -36.56 3.79
N THR A 2 56.99 -35.24 3.89
CA THR A 2 56.71 -34.49 5.12
C THR A 2 55.21 -34.29 5.22
N ASN A 3 54.60 -34.69 6.34
CA ASN A 3 53.21 -34.33 6.64
C ASN A 3 53.19 -32.91 7.18
N THR A 4 52.35 -32.07 6.58
CA THR A 4 52.12 -30.69 7.01
C THR A 4 50.70 -30.56 7.52
N ARG A 5 50.51 -29.77 8.58
CA ARG A 5 49.18 -29.42 9.08
C ARG A 5 48.80 -28.01 8.64
N THR A 6 47.63 -27.87 8.03
CA THR A 6 47.10 -26.58 7.58
C THR A 6 45.81 -26.27 8.32
N LEU A 7 45.69 -25.05 8.86
CA LEU A 7 44.52 -24.58 9.59
C LEU A 7 43.70 -23.65 8.69
N GLN A 8 42.41 -23.94 8.54
CA GLN A 8 41.41 -22.99 8.07
C GLN A 8 40.64 -22.47 9.28
N GLN A 9 40.77 -21.17 9.54
CA GLN A 9 40.29 -20.54 10.77
C GLN A 9 38.81 -20.17 10.73
N SER A 10 38.23 -20.00 9.54
CA SER A 10 36.85 -19.59 9.34
C SER A 10 36.36 -19.88 7.91
N PHE A 11 35.05 -19.67 7.71
CA PHE A 11 34.31 -19.73 6.45
C PHE A 11 33.69 -18.37 6.07
N ALA A 12 34.22 -17.26 6.61
CA ALA A 12 33.71 -15.90 6.42
C ALA A 12 33.81 -15.35 4.98
N GLY A 13 34.47 -16.08 4.08
CA GLY A 13 34.53 -15.78 2.65
C GLY A 13 33.30 -16.24 1.87
N GLY A 14 32.45 -17.09 2.46
CA GLY A 14 31.31 -17.68 1.76
C GLY A 14 31.72 -18.64 0.65
N GLU A 15 30.76 -18.96 -0.21
CA GLU A 15 30.96 -19.75 -1.41
C GLU A 15 31.68 -18.92 -2.49
N ILE A 16 32.68 -19.51 -3.15
CA ILE A 16 33.51 -18.87 -4.17
C ILE A 16 33.47 -19.68 -5.47
N SER A 17 33.31 -18.96 -6.58
CA SER A 17 33.27 -19.51 -7.95
C SER A 17 34.58 -20.17 -8.37
N GLU A 18 34.48 -21.17 -9.23
CA GLU A 18 35.62 -21.91 -9.80
C GLU A 18 36.61 -20.99 -10.53
N ASP A 19 36.14 -19.91 -11.15
CA ASP A 19 36.97 -18.91 -11.83
C ASP A 19 37.96 -18.20 -10.89
N MET A 20 37.73 -18.26 -9.58
CA MET A 20 38.58 -17.69 -8.54
C MET A 20 39.51 -18.71 -7.88
N TYR A 21 39.51 -19.98 -8.30
CA TYR A 21 40.30 -21.04 -7.64
C TYR A 21 41.82 -20.87 -7.74
N SER A 22 42.30 -20.03 -8.65
CA SER A 22 43.72 -19.65 -8.74
C SER A 22 44.05 -18.33 -8.02
N ARG A 23 43.05 -17.61 -7.52
CA ARG A 23 43.19 -16.29 -6.87
C ARG A 23 43.57 -16.42 -5.40
N VAL A 24 44.64 -17.15 -5.11
CA VAL A 24 45.14 -17.39 -3.74
C VAL A 24 45.55 -16.11 -3.00
N GLU A 25 45.75 -15.02 -3.74
CA GLU A 25 46.01 -13.67 -3.22
C GLU A 25 44.76 -12.94 -2.72
N ASP A 26 43.55 -13.35 -3.15
CA ASP A 26 42.31 -12.73 -2.69
C ASP A 26 42.11 -13.00 -1.19
N GLY A 27 41.80 -11.94 -0.44
CA GLY A 27 41.68 -12.02 1.01
C GLY A 27 40.60 -12.98 1.49
N LYS A 28 39.56 -13.24 0.69
CA LYS A 28 38.48 -14.17 1.04
C LYS A 28 38.82 -15.62 0.71
N TYR A 29 39.76 -15.91 -0.21
CA TYR A 29 40.13 -17.28 -0.63
C TYR A 29 40.41 -18.23 0.54
N ARG A 30 41.22 -17.80 1.51
CA ARG A 30 41.63 -18.63 2.66
C ARG A 30 40.50 -18.91 3.66
N SER A 31 39.46 -18.10 3.61
CA SER A 31 38.28 -18.19 4.47
C SER A 31 37.03 -18.57 3.69
N GLY A 32 37.15 -18.93 2.41
CA GLY A 32 36.04 -19.33 1.57
C GLY A 32 35.83 -20.84 1.56
N ALA A 33 34.75 -21.23 0.90
CA ALA A 33 34.44 -22.60 0.54
C ALA A 33 34.13 -22.67 -0.95
N ALA A 34 34.45 -23.82 -1.56
CA ALA A 34 34.05 -24.12 -2.93
C ALA A 34 32.55 -24.38 -3.04
N ARG A 35 31.93 -24.86 -1.96
CA ARG A 35 30.48 -25.15 -1.88
C ARG A 35 29.97 -25.01 -0.46
N LEU A 36 28.81 -24.39 -0.28
CA LEU A 36 28.06 -24.18 0.96
C LEU A 36 26.55 -24.40 0.70
N ARG A 37 26.19 -25.64 0.37
CA ARG A 37 24.79 -26.04 0.15
C ARG A 37 24.11 -26.34 1.49
N ASN A 38 22.95 -25.74 1.74
CA ASN A 38 22.16 -25.88 2.96
C ASN A 38 22.94 -25.55 4.25
N PHE A 39 23.96 -24.71 4.13
CA PHE A 39 24.75 -24.18 5.24
C PHE A 39 24.56 -22.65 5.29
N ILE A 40 24.49 -22.10 6.49
CA ILE A 40 24.47 -20.66 6.75
C ILE A 40 25.83 -20.24 7.31
N VAL A 41 26.44 -19.23 6.71
CA VAL A 41 27.65 -18.61 7.25
C VAL A 41 27.25 -17.58 8.29
N ARG A 42 27.68 -17.72 9.54
CA ARG A 42 27.41 -16.73 10.59
C ARG A 42 28.41 -15.57 10.51
N PRO A 43 28.08 -14.37 11.05
CA PRO A 43 28.98 -13.21 11.03
C PRO A 43 30.37 -13.46 11.62
N THR A 44 30.47 -14.38 12.59
CA THR A 44 31.74 -14.79 13.21
C THR A 44 32.63 -15.65 12.30
N GLY A 45 32.16 -15.99 11.09
CA GLY A 45 32.86 -16.88 10.16
C GLY A 45 32.68 -18.36 10.45
N THR A 46 31.78 -18.72 11.36
CA THR A 46 31.37 -20.11 11.58
C THR A 46 30.33 -20.52 10.54
N VAL A 47 30.25 -21.80 10.20
CA VAL A 47 29.26 -22.32 9.26
C VAL A 47 28.36 -23.32 9.98
N ALA A 48 27.04 -23.12 9.90
CA ALA A 48 26.04 -23.93 10.56
C ALA A 48 25.06 -24.50 9.54
N SER A 49 24.67 -25.77 9.64
CA SER A 49 23.60 -26.33 8.82
C SER A 49 22.34 -25.49 9.01
N ARG A 50 21.60 -25.21 7.94
CA ARG A 50 20.36 -24.44 8.08
C ARG A 50 19.35 -25.20 8.95
N PRO A 51 18.50 -24.49 9.70
CA PRO A 51 17.28 -25.08 10.24
C PRO A 51 16.39 -25.61 9.11
N GLY A 52 15.54 -26.57 9.46
CA GLY A 52 14.50 -27.08 8.58
C GLY A 52 13.36 -26.08 8.34
N PHE A 53 12.49 -26.39 7.39
CA PHE A 53 11.27 -25.63 7.11
C PHE A 53 10.03 -26.31 7.69
N GLN A 54 9.36 -25.64 8.63
CA GLN A 54 8.11 -26.08 9.25
C GLN A 54 6.95 -25.80 8.30
N TYR A 55 6.09 -26.79 8.08
CA TYR A 55 4.86 -26.61 7.31
C TYR A 55 3.87 -25.71 8.06
N VAL A 56 3.37 -24.67 7.38
CA VAL A 56 2.37 -23.73 7.94
C VAL A 56 1.02 -23.89 7.23
N GLY A 57 1.02 -24.13 5.92
CA GLY A 57 -0.20 -24.36 5.14
C GLY A 57 0.05 -24.42 3.64
N THR A 58 -1.00 -24.54 2.83
CA THR A 58 -0.95 -24.47 1.35
C THR A 58 -1.61 -23.22 0.80
N THR A 59 -1.11 -22.67 -0.31
CA THR A 59 -1.80 -21.53 -0.96
C THR A 59 -3.26 -21.88 -1.28
N LYS A 60 -4.15 -20.88 -1.33
CA LYS A 60 -5.61 -21.09 -1.51
C LYS A 60 -5.92 -21.97 -2.71
N TYR A 61 -5.37 -21.60 -3.86
CA TYR A 61 -5.50 -22.35 -5.09
C TYR A 61 -4.28 -23.23 -5.26
N GLY A 62 -4.10 -24.25 -4.40
CA GLY A 62 -2.87 -24.99 -4.08
C GLY A 62 -1.78 -25.28 -5.12
N THR A 63 -1.91 -24.95 -6.40
CA THR A 63 -0.83 -24.89 -7.41
C THR A 63 -0.37 -23.48 -7.76
N SER A 64 -1.07 -22.45 -7.28
CA SER A 64 -0.86 -21.06 -7.67
C SER A 64 0.24 -20.43 -6.84
N ILE A 65 1.00 -19.56 -7.48
CA ILE A 65 2.05 -18.79 -6.81
C ILE A 65 1.42 -17.77 -5.86
N ALA A 66 2.10 -17.51 -4.75
CA ALA A 66 1.77 -16.42 -3.84
C ALA A 66 3.05 -15.62 -3.56
N ARG A 67 2.90 -14.30 -3.44
CA ARG A 67 3.98 -13.43 -2.98
C ARG A 67 3.79 -13.15 -1.49
N LEU A 68 4.88 -13.30 -0.74
CA LEU A 68 4.90 -12.97 0.67
C LEU A 68 5.34 -11.53 0.88
N HIS A 69 4.66 -10.82 1.78
CA HIS A 69 5.07 -9.48 2.20
C HIS A 69 4.83 -9.32 3.70
N LYS A 70 5.62 -8.46 4.36
CA LYS A 70 5.43 -8.20 5.80
C LYS A 70 4.55 -6.97 6.00
N PHE A 71 3.77 -6.97 7.07
CA PHE A 71 3.00 -5.83 7.54
C PHE A 71 3.36 -5.54 8.99
N THR A 72 4.09 -4.45 9.24
CA THR A 72 4.58 -4.12 10.59
C THR A 72 3.64 -3.14 11.28
N VAL A 73 2.78 -3.64 12.17
CA VAL A 73 1.85 -2.80 12.96
C VAL A 73 2.60 -1.98 14.00
N SER A 74 3.52 -2.65 14.70
CA SER A 74 4.31 -2.06 15.78
C SER A 74 5.66 -2.77 15.89
N PRO A 75 6.59 -2.28 16.72
CA PRO A 75 7.86 -2.96 16.96
C PRO A 75 7.71 -4.40 17.51
N THR A 76 6.53 -4.76 18.03
CA THR A 76 6.26 -6.08 18.63
C THR A 76 5.26 -6.92 17.85
N LEU A 77 4.56 -6.35 16.88
CA LEU A 77 3.56 -7.05 16.07
C LEU A 77 3.85 -6.81 14.59
N THR A 78 4.28 -7.86 13.91
CA THR A 78 4.38 -7.90 12.46
C THR A 78 3.64 -9.13 11.97
N LEU A 79 2.75 -8.94 10.99
CA LEU A 79 2.05 -10.02 10.33
C LEU A 79 2.75 -10.34 9.01
N LEU A 80 2.67 -11.59 8.61
CA LEU A 80 3.01 -12.01 7.25
C LEU A 80 1.74 -11.99 6.41
N LEU A 81 1.81 -11.32 5.26
CA LEU A 81 0.79 -11.30 4.23
C LEU A 81 1.14 -12.35 3.16
N GLU A 82 0.21 -13.25 2.90
CA GLU A 82 0.17 -14.05 1.67
C GLU A 82 -0.70 -13.34 0.65
N MET A 83 -0.08 -12.87 -0.43
CA MET A 83 -0.76 -12.27 -1.57
C MET A 83 -0.87 -13.32 -2.68
N GLY A 84 -2.06 -13.86 -2.88
CA GLY A 84 -2.35 -14.76 -4.01
C GLY A 84 -3.27 -14.09 -5.02
N GLU A 85 -3.71 -14.81 -6.05
CA GLU A 85 -4.61 -14.25 -7.06
C GLU A 85 -5.95 -13.78 -6.44
N GLY A 86 -6.11 -12.47 -6.34
CA GLY A 86 -7.33 -11.84 -5.84
C GLY A 86 -7.57 -11.91 -4.32
N TYR A 87 -6.58 -12.29 -3.49
CA TYR A 87 -6.76 -12.38 -2.04
C TYR A 87 -5.50 -12.07 -1.22
N PHE A 88 -5.73 -11.51 -0.03
CA PHE A 88 -4.79 -11.50 1.08
C PHE A 88 -5.18 -12.53 2.13
N ARG A 89 -4.20 -13.30 2.62
CA ARG A 89 -4.28 -14.09 3.86
C ARG A 89 -3.23 -13.59 4.84
N PHE A 90 -3.48 -13.77 6.12
CA PHE A 90 -2.63 -13.26 7.19
C PHE A 90 -2.08 -14.41 8.03
N TYR A 91 -0.83 -14.27 8.44
CA TYR A 91 -0.15 -15.21 9.33
C TYR A 91 0.49 -14.45 10.48
N GLN A 92 0.45 -15.06 11.65
CA GLN A 92 1.04 -14.56 12.87
C GLN A 92 1.60 -15.75 13.68
N ASP A 93 2.80 -15.59 14.21
CA ASP A 93 3.45 -16.56 15.12
C ASP A 93 3.47 -18.01 14.58
N GLY A 94 3.68 -18.19 13.28
CA GLY A 94 3.74 -19.51 12.64
C GLY A 94 2.39 -20.15 12.33
N ALA A 95 1.28 -19.42 12.43
CA ALA A 95 -0.06 -19.91 12.14
C ALA A 95 -0.86 -18.92 11.27
N ARG A 96 -1.90 -19.43 10.59
CA ARG A 96 -2.88 -18.60 9.88
C ARG A 96 -3.77 -17.86 10.86
N VAL A 97 -4.17 -16.65 10.50
CA VAL A 97 -5.23 -15.93 11.18
C VAL A 97 -6.57 -16.52 10.76
N GLU A 98 -7.30 -17.05 11.73
CA GLU A 98 -8.63 -17.65 11.57
C GLU A 98 -9.67 -16.81 12.32
N LEU A 99 -10.94 -17.01 11.98
CA LEU A 99 -12.05 -16.36 12.67
C LEU A 99 -12.14 -16.85 14.13
N SER A 100 -12.04 -15.92 15.07
CA SER A 100 -12.08 -16.23 16.50
C SER A 100 -13.49 -16.53 17.04
N THR A 101 -14.54 -16.17 16.29
CA THR A 101 -15.95 -16.39 16.65
C THR A 101 -16.78 -16.71 15.40
N THR A 102 -17.91 -17.39 15.59
CA THR A 102 -18.85 -17.66 14.49
C THR A 102 -19.53 -16.35 14.05
N PRO A 103 -19.45 -15.95 12.76
CA PRO A 103 -20.11 -14.75 12.28
C PRO A 103 -21.64 -14.79 12.43
N PRO A 104 -22.30 -13.61 12.57
CA PRO A 104 -23.76 -13.53 12.59
C PRO A 104 -24.37 -14.06 11.29
N THR A 105 -25.58 -14.62 11.37
CA THR A 105 -26.27 -15.11 10.16
C THR A 105 -26.71 -13.93 9.28
N TYR A 106 -26.51 -14.06 7.97
CA TYR A 106 -26.97 -13.07 7.00
C TYR A 106 -28.50 -12.90 7.06
N ILE A 107 -28.95 -11.64 7.12
CA ILE A 107 -30.36 -11.26 7.21
C ILE A 107 -30.83 -10.89 5.80
N PRO A 108 -31.61 -11.77 5.13
CA PRO A 108 -32.07 -11.52 3.79
C PRO A 108 -33.13 -10.42 3.77
N ASN A 109 -33.32 -9.83 2.59
CA ASN A 109 -34.41 -8.91 2.35
C ASN A 109 -35.78 -9.55 2.63
N ARG A 110 -36.57 -8.88 3.47
CA ARG A 110 -37.98 -9.18 3.79
C ARG A 110 -38.84 -7.97 3.43
N THR A 111 -40.11 -8.22 3.18
CA THR A 111 -41.05 -7.14 2.88
C THR A 111 -42.08 -6.97 3.98
N PHE A 112 -42.44 -5.71 4.25
CA PHE A 112 -43.58 -5.34 5.08
C PHE A 112 -44.40 -4.25 4.37
N VAL A 113 -45.63 -4.04 4.81
CA VAL A 113 -46.56 -3.05 4.26
C VAL A 113 -47.11 -2.15 5.38
N GLU A 114 -47.87 -1.11 5.02
CA GLU A 114 -48.56 -0.19 5.94
C GLU A 114 -49.27 -0.94 7.10
N GLY A 115 -50.03 -2.00 6.80
CA GLY A 115 -50.75 -2.79 7.80
C GLY A 115 -49.88 -3.60 8.76
N ASP A 116 -48.57 -3.65 8.54
CA ASP A 116 -47.60 -4.26 9.44
C ASP A 116 -46.98 -3.25 10.43
N VAL A 117 -47.28 -1.95 10.29
CA VAL A 117 -46.76 -0.85 11.12
C VAL A 117 -47.81 -0.43 12.16
N ASP A 118 -47.47 -0.53 13.45
CA ASP A 118 -48.29 0.01 14.54
C ASP A 118 -47.63 1.27 15.12
N VAL A 119 -48.15 2.43 14.71
CA VAL A 119 -47.72 3.78 15.13
C VAL A 119 -48.01 4.01 16.63
N GLY A 120 -48.98 3.31 17.23
CA GLY A 120 -49.32 3.45 18.64
C GLY A 120 -48.33 2.75 19.58
N THR A 121 -47.74 1.64 19.11
CA THR A 121 -46.77 0.85 19.88
C THR A 121 -45.33 0.94 19.37
N ASN A 122 -45.11 1.62 18.24
CA ASN A 122 -43.85 1.69 17.49
C ASN A 122 -43.35 0.29 17.08
N GLU A 123 -44.27 -0.59 16.68
CA GLU A 123 -43.98 -1.99 16.33
C GLU A 123 -44.09 -2.24 14.82
N LEU A 124 -43.18 -3.04 14.29
CA LEU A 124 -43.16 -3.51 12.89
C LEU A 124 -43.30 -5.03 12.87
N THR A 125 -44.35 -5.52 12.21
CA THR A 125 -44.61 -6.95 12.06
C THR A 125 -43.92 -7.51 10.83
N ILE A 126 -42.84 -8.25 11.02
CA ILE A 126 -42.04 -8.85 9.95
C ILE A 126 -41.90 -10.35 10.22
N PRO A 127 -42.67 -11.19 9.51
CA PRO A 127 -42.60 -12.63 9.70
C PRO A 127 -41.18 -13.18 9.44
N SER A 128 -40.65 -13.95 10.39
CA SER A 128 -39.33 -14.59 10.26
C SER A 128 -38.20 -13.61 9.94
N HIS A 129 -38.17 -12.48 10.64
CA HIS A 129 -37.13 -11.45 10.49
C HIS A 129 -35.71 -11.97 10.82
N GLY A 130 -35.59 -12.98 11.69
CA GLY A 130 -34.29 -13.61 12.01
C GLY A 130 -33.33 -12.74 12.84
N VAL A 131 -33.67 -11.48 13.11
CA VAL A 131 -32.87 -10.58 13.95
C VAL A 131 -33.10 -10.78 15.46
N VAL A 132 -32.08 -10.43 16.24
CA VAL A 132 -32.12 -10.28 17.71
C VAL A 132 -31.92 -8.82 18.10
N THR A 133 -32.25 -8.45 19.34
CA THR A 133 -32.02 -7.08 19.85
C THR A 133 -30.56 -6.66 19.67
N GLY A 134 -30.33 -5.51 19.04
CA GLY A 134 -29.01 -4.97 18.71
C GLY A 134 -28.50 -5.32 17.30
N THR A 135 -29.25 -6.09 16.49
CA THR A 135 -28.85 -6.38 15.11
C THR A 135 -28.93 -5.12 14.25
N SER A 136 -27.89 -4.85 13.46
CA SER A 136 -27.87 -3.74 12.50
C SER A 136 -28.76 -4.03 11.29
N ILE A 137 -29.65 -3.08 10.96
CA ILE A 137 -30.72 -3.23 9.96
C ILE A 137 -30.85 -1.94 9.13
N THR A 138 -31.46 -2.07 7.96
CA THR A 138 -31.79 -0.92 7.12
C THR A 138 -33.09 -1.12 6.37
N PHE A 139 -33.64 0.00 5.89
CA PHE A 139 -34.92 0.06 5.19
C PHE A 139 -34.74 0.67 3.81
N THR A 140 -35.50 0.17 2.84
CA THR A 140 -35.63 0.83 1.52
C THR A 140 -37.08 0.86 1.09
N ALA A 141 -37.48 1.94 0.41
CA ALA A 141 -38.77 2.02 -0.25
C ALA A 141 -38.68 1.42 -1.66
N ASP A 142 -39.69 0.66 -2.06
CA ASP A 142 -39.83 0.22 -3.46
C ASP A 142 -40.70 1.17 -4.29
N ASN A 143 -40.41 1.27 -5.59
CA ASN A 143 -41.24 1.92 -6.60
C ASN A 143 -41.75 3.33 -6.22
N GLY A 144 -40.91 4.16 -5.59
CA GLY A 144 -41.26 5.53 -5.21
C GLY A 144 -42.33 5.63 -4.12
N GLY A 145 -42.38 4.67 -3.19
CA GLY A 145 -43.11 4.81 -1.92
C GLY A 145 -42.33 5.64 -0.90
N THR A 146 -43.01 6.07 0.17
CA THR A 146 -42.42 6.78 1.31
C THR A 146 -42.31 5.80 2.49
N LEU A 147 -41.15 5.73 3.15
CA LEU A 147 -40.97 4.92 4.37
C LEU A 147 -41.76 5.52 5.55
N PRO A 148 -42.13 4.71 6.57
CA PRO A 148 -42.71 5.21 7.82
C PRO A 148 -41.81 6.28 8.45
N ALA A 149 -42.32 7.49 8.69
CA ALA A 149 -41.53 8.57 9.27
C ALA A 149 -41.20 8.30 10.75
N PRO A 150 -39.98 8.56 11.24
CA PRO A 150 -38.89 9.31 10.59
C PRO A 150 -37.83 8.43 9.89
N LEU A 151 -38.15 7.20 9.48
CA LEU A 151 -37.17 6.30 8.88
C LEU A 151 -36.67 6.84 7.53
N VAL A 152 -35.35 6.81 7.36
CA VAL A 152 -34.66 7.24 6.14
C VAL A 152 -34.09 6.02 5.43
N ALA A 153 -34.19 6.00 4.10
CA ALA A 153 -33.72 4.87 3.30
C ALA A 153 -32.19 4.73 3.38
N LEU A 154 -31.70 3.49 3.43
CA LEU A 154 -30.26 3.15 3.52
C LEU A 154 -29.53 3.70 4.75
N THR A 155 -30.26 4.21 5.73
CA THR A 155 -29.70 4.57 7.03
C THR A 155 -29.57 3.31 7.89
N GLU A 156 -28.50 3.25 8.68
CA GLU A 156 -28.28 2.20 9.66
C GLU A 156 -29.17 2.43 10.89
N TYR A 157 -29.89 1.38 11.29
CA TYR A 157 -30.67 1.34 12.51
C TYR A 157 -30.42 0.03 13.27
N PHE A 158 -30.90 -0.05 14.51
CA PHE A 158 -30.74 -1.24 15.36
C PHE A 158 -32.10 -1.82 15.74
N ALA A 159 -32.25 -3.14 15.53
CA ALA A 159 -33.48 -3.84 15.86
C ALA A 159 -33.64 -4.03 17.37
N ILE A 160 -34.86 -3.89 17.88
CA ILE A 160 -35.27 -4.34 19.22
C ILE A 160 -36.25 -5.49 19.01
N GLN A 161 -35.86 -6.70 19.42
CA GLN A 161 -36.69 -7.87 19.25
C GLN A 161 -37.82 -7.89 20.29
N VAL A 162 -39.08 -7.85 19.83
CA VAL A 162 -40.26 -8.03 20.69
C VAL A 162 -40.72 -9.48 20.66
N SER A 163 -40.70 -10.11 19.48
CA SER A 163 -41.01 -11.54 19.30
C SER A 163 -40.23 -12.11 18.10
N ALA A 164 -40.63 -13.27 17.57
CA ALA A 164 -40.05 -13.83 16.34
C ALA A 164 -40.63 -13.21 15.04
N THR A 165 -41.66 -12.37 15.18
CA THR A 165 -42.36 -11.72 14.06
C THR A 165 -42.54 -10.23 14.25
N VAL A 166 -42.06 -9.64 15.35
CA VAL A 166 -42.29 -8.23 15.69
C VAL A 166 -41.02 -7.61 16.22
N ILE A 167 -40.68 -6.44 15.70
CA ILE A 167 -39.52 -5.63 16.12
C ILE A 167 -39.93 -4.18 16.43
N LYS A 168 -39.09 -3.48 17.18
CA LYS A 168 -39.03 -2.01 17.20
C LYS A 168 -37.69 -1.57 16.62
N VAL A 169 -37.55 -0.30 16.28
CA VAL A 169 -36.35 0.28 15.66
C VAL A 169 -35.73 1.30 16.60
N ALA A 170 -34.41 1.31 16.73
CA ALA A 170 -33.65 2.32 17.48
C ALA A 170 -32.58 2.96 16.61
N GLU A 171 -32.23 4.23 16.88
CA GLU A 171 -31.18 4.96 16.14
C GLU A 171 -29.76 4.53 16.49
N THR A 172 -29.57 3.95 17.68
CA THR A 172 -28.24 3.51 18.14
C THR A 172 -28.31 2.17 18.83
N PHE A 173 -27.19 1.43 18.78
CA PHE A 173 -27.04 0.14 19.45
C PHE A 173 -27.35 0.24 20.95
N ALA A 174 -26.88 1.31 21.61
CA ALA A 174 -27.12 1.54 23.02
C ALA A 174 -28.62 1.71 23.35
N LEU A 175 -29.36 2.45 22.51
CA LEU A 175 -30.81 2.61 22.66
C LEU A 175 -31.55 1.29 22.44
N ALA A 176 -31.10 0.46 21.49
CA ALA A 176 -31.67 -0.86 21.26
C ALA A 176 -31.51 -1.77 22.49
N LEU A 177 -30.33 -1.78 23.12
CA LEU A 177 -30.08 -2.60 24.31
C LEU A 177 -30.91 -2.19 25.54
N VAL A 178 -31.23 -0.90 25.67
CA VAL A 178 -32.11 -0.42 26.76
C VAL A 178 -33.60 -0.42 26.39
N GLY A 179 -33.95 -0.78 25.14
CA GLY A 179 -35.32 -0.90 24.66
C GLY A 179 -36.00 0.42 24.27
N THR A 180 -35.24 1.48 24.03
CA THR A 180 -35.77 2.78 23.60
C THR A 180 -35.93 2.80 22.07
N ALA A 181 -37.16 2.77 21.60
CA ALA A 181 -37.49 2.81 20.18
C ALA A 181 -37.65 4.25 19.65
N ILE A 182 -37.42 4.41 18.35
CA ILE A 182 -37.83 5.58 17.57
C ILE A 182 -39.34 5.73 17.66
N ASP A 183 -39.80 6.97 17.73
CA ASP A 183 -41.21 7.31 17.64
C ASP A 183 -41.63 7.32 16.17
N ILE A 184 -42.35 6.29 15.75
CA ILE A 184 -42.90 6.21 14.39
C ILE A 184 -44.12 7.13 14.36
N THR A 185 -44.19 8.05 13.41
CA THR A 185 -45.21 9.12 13.36
C THR A 185 -46.24 8.93 12.24
N ASP A 186 -45.91 8.12 11.24
CA ASP A 186 -46.83 7.62 10.22
C ASP A 186 -46.45 6.18 9.82
N ASP A 187 -47.34 5.49 9.12
CA ASP A 187 -47.20 4.11 8.65
C ASP A 187 -46.61 3.98 7.23
N GLY A 188 -46.14 5.09 6.63
CA GLY A 188 -45.66 5.14 5.24
C GLY A 188 -46.78 5.26 4.19
N ASP A 189 -46.46 5.15 2.90
CA ASP A 189 -47.39 5.47 1.79
C ASP A 189 -48.64 4.55 1.68
N THR A 190 -49.81 5.20 1.76
CA THR A 190 -51.24 4.80 1.72
C THR A 190 -51.77 3.93 0.55
N SER A 191 -50.91 3.38 -0.31
CA SER A 191 -51.35 2.56 -1.45
C SER A 191 -50.87 1.11 -1.31
N GLY A 192 -51.77 0.22 -0.85
CA GLY A 192 -51.51 -1.19 -0.51
C GLY A 192 -50.93 -2.12 -1.60
N SER A 193 -50.38 -1.56 -2.68
CA SER A 193 -49.60 -2.26 -3.70
C SER A 193 -48.09 -2.00 -3.62
N LYS A 194 -47.62 -1.04 -2.80
CA LYS A 194 -46.19 -0.77 -2.57
C LYS A 194 -45.70 -1.50 -1.31
N ARG A 195 -44.54 -2.15 -1.41
CA ARG A 195 -43.91 -2.91 -0.30
C ARG A 195 -42.69 -2.13 0.18
N HIS A 196 -42.44 -2.16 1.47
CA HIS A 196 -41.17 -1.69 2.05
C HIS A 196 -40.26 -2.88 2.26
N ARG A 197 -38.96 -2.66 2.13
CA ARG A 197 -37.94 -3.67 2.34
C ARG A 197 -37.24 -3.46 3.68
N PHE A 198 -37.10 -4.55 4.42
CA PHE A 198 -36.33 -4.70 5.65
C PHE A 198 -35.20 -5.68 5.39
N GLN A 199 -33.98 -5.33 5.78
CA GLN A 199 -32.83 -6.20 5.61
C GLN A 199 -31.73 -5.88 6.63
N GLY A 200 -30.73 -6.76 6.73
CA GLY A 200 -29.50 -6.42 7.45
C GLY A 200 -28.79 -5.24 6.81
N TYR A 201 -28.27 -4.33 7.62
CA TYR A 201 -27.32 -3.32 7.16
C TYR A 201 -25.92 -3.94 7.20
N TYR A 202 -25.15 -3.75 6.12
CA TYR A 202 -23.80 -4.27 5.99
C TYR A 202 -22.89 -3.20 5.41
N ALA A 203 -21.72 -3.04 6.03
CA ALA A 203 -20.64 -2.18 5.60
C ALA A 203 -19.42 -3.05 5.20
N PRO A 204 -18.45 -2.50 4.47
CA PRO A 204 -17.17 -3.17 4.26
C PRO A 204 -16.58 -3.62 5.61
N MET A 205 -15.88 -4.76 5.61
CA MET A 205 -15.34 -5.46 6.78
C MET A 205 -16.31 -6.37 7.56
N ASP A 206 -17.63 -6.24 7.35
CA ASP A 206 -18.58 -7.10 8.03
C ASP A 206 -18.41 -8.58 7.65
N LEU A 207 -18.56 -9.46 8.64
CA LEU A 207 -18.56 -10.91 8.48
C LEU A 207 -19.98 -11.45 8.66
N VAL A 208 -20.41 -12.32 7.75
CA VAL A 208 -21.71 -12.99 7.84
C VAL A 208 -21.60 -14.47 7.53
N LYS A 209 -22.53 -15.25 8.08
CA LYS A 209 -22.70 -16.67 7.75
C LYS A 209 -23.97 -16.86 6.92
N TYR A 210 -23.86 -17.52 5.77
CA TYR A 210 -24.99 -17.71 4.86
C TYR A 210 -24.94 -19.09 4.18
N ASP A 211 -26.11 -19.72 4.01
CA ASP A 211 -26.27 -20.93 3.22
C ASP A 211 -26.82 -20.57 1.84
N ALA A 212 -25.94 -20.64 0.83
CA ALA A 212 -26.29 -20.39 -0.56
C ALA A 212 -26.83 -21.64 -1.29
N GLY A 213 -27.21 -22.70 -0.54
CA GLY A 213 -27.71 -23.97 -1.05
C GLY A 213 -26.67 -25.08 -1.10
N ALA A 214 -25.46 -24.86 -0.57
CA ALA A 214 -24.36 -25.81 -0.50
C ALA A 214 -23.85 -26.05 0.94
N GLY A 215 -24.58 -25.55 1.93
CA GLY A 215 -24.15 -25.53 3.33
C GLY A 215 -23.77 -24.12 3.78
N LEU A 216 -23.62 -23.96 5.11
CA LEU A 216 -23.27 -22.68 5.72
C LEU A 216 -21.81 -22.31 5.41
N VAL A 217 -21.61 -21.15 4.80
CA VAL A 217 -20.30 -20.57 4.47
C VAL A 217 -20.19 -19.20 5.12
N ASN A 218 -18.99 -18.84 5.58
CA ASN A 218 -18.71 -17.49 6.07
C ASN A 218 -18.31 -16.59 4.91
N TYR A 219 -18.76 -15.35 4.94
CA TYR A 219 -18.49 -14.36 3.92
C TYR A 219 -17.95 -13.08 4.55
N TYR A 220 -16.97 -12.48 3.88
CA TYR A 220 -16.46 -11.15 4.14
C TYR A 220 -17.11 -10.13 3.20
N CYS A 221 -17.57 -9.01 3.74
CA CYS A 221 -18.14 -7.91 2.99
C CYS A 221 -17.03 -6.99 2.46
N ALA A 222 -16.79 -7.02 1.15
CA ALA A 222 -15.76 -6.22 0.49
C ALA A 222 -16.19 -4.79 0.18
N THR A 223 -17.48 -4.59 -0.07
CA THR A 223 -18.08 -3.32 -0.49
C THR A 223 -19.51 -3.29 -0.03
N ASN A 224 -20.06 -2.10 0.26
CA ASN A 224 -21.44 -1.95 0.71
C ASN A 224 -22.42 -2.63 -0.28
N PRO A 225 -23.15 -3.69 0.13
CA PRO A 225 -24.01 -4.48 -0.74
C PRO A 225 -25.40 -3.85 -0.93
N SER A 226 -25.68 -2.72 -0.29
CA SER A 226 -26.96 -2.00 -0.34
C SER A 226 -26.80 -0.70 -1.11
N VAL A 227 -27.43 -0.62 -2.29
CA VAL A 227 -27.43 0.58 -3.15
C VAL A 227 -28.87 0.98 -3.45
N ASN A 228 -29.15 2.28 -3.49
CA ASN A 228 -30.50 2.79 -3.67
C ASN A 228 -31.07 2.34 -5.03
N GLY A 229 -32.31 1.84 -5.03
CA GLY A 229 -32.96 1.34 -6.25
C GLY A 229 -32.47 -0.02 -6.76
N VAL A 230 -31.53 -0.70 -6.07
CA VAL A 230 -31.05 -2.05 -6.41
C VAL A 230 -31.48 -3.05 -5.33
N ALA A 231 -31.71 -4.30 -5.71
CA ALA A 231 -31.87 -5.38 -4.74
C ALA A 231 -30.56 -5.60 -3.97
N GLN A 232 -30.65 -5.88 -2.67
CA GLN A 232 -29.48 -6.17 -1.85
C GLN A 232 -28.67 -7.31 -2.49
N GLN A 233 -27.37 -7.10 -2.60
CA GLN A 233 -26.47 -8.11 -3.15
C GLN A 233 -26.32 -9.25 -2.13
N VAL A 234 -26.70 -10.47 -2.53
CA VAL A 234 -26.79 -11.63 -1.64
C VAL A 234 -25.48 -12.43 -1.65
N PRO A 235 -24.93 -12.84 -0.49
CA PRO A 235 -23.76 -13.71 -0.43
C PRO A 235 -23.92 -14.98 -1.29
N GLY A 236 -22.83 -15.43 -1.91
CA GLY A 236 -22.82 -16.58 -2.82
C GLY A 236 -23.30 -16.30 -4.26
N SER A 237 -23.96 -15.16 -4.50
CA SER A 237 -24.42 -14.75 -5.85
C SER A 237 -23.76 -13.47 -6.38
N ALA A 238 -23.09 -12.70 -5.52
CA ALA A 238 -22.52 -11.40 -5.84
C ALA A 238 -21.06 -11.27 -5.34
N PRO A 239 -20.08 -11.87 -6.05
CA PRO A 239 -18.69 -11.98 -5.59
C PRO A 239 -17.94 -10.64 -5.51
N ALA A 240 -18.44 -9.59 -6.17
CA ALA A 240 -17.88 -8.24 -6.05
C ALA A 240 -18.14 -7.59 -4.67
N TYR A 241 -19.14 -8.10 -3.93
CA TYR A 241 -19.54 -7.57 -2.63
C TYR A 241 -19.21 -8.54 -1.50
N TRP A 242 -19.33 -9.84 -1.76
CA TRP A 242 -19.15 -10.89 -0.76
C TRP A 242 -18.07 -11.88 -1.18
N LEU A 243 -16.98 -11.92 -0.44
CA LEU A 243 -15.94 -12.94 -0.57
C LEU A 243 -16.30 -14.14 0.30
N ALA A 244 -16.40 -15.33 -0.29
CA ALA A 244 -16.54 -16.57 0.47
C ALA A 244 -15.20 -16.96 1.10
N LEU A 245 -15.22 -17.27 2.40
CA LEU A 245 -14.06 -17.71 3.17
C LEU A 245 -13.96 -19.23 3.20
N GLU A 246 -12.73 -19.76 3.14
CA GLU A 246 -12.42 -21.19 3.23
C GLU A 246 -12.10 -21.56 4.69
N ASP A 247 -12.76 -22.58 5.25
CA ASP A 247 -12.41 -23.20 6.55
C ASP A 247 -12.09 -22.21 7.68
N ASP A 248 -12.94 -21.20 7.86
CA ASP A 248 -12.79 -20.12 8.86
C ASP A 248 -11.49 -19.28 8.73
N ILE A 249 -10.75 -19.39 7.62
CA ILE A 249 -9.56 -18.57 7.34
C ILE A 249 -10.00 -17.13 7.02
N TYR A 250 -9.36 -16.16 7.66
CA TYR A 250 -9.64 -14.75 7.41
C TYR A 250 -8.94 -14.26 6.13
N GLU A 251 -9.72 -13.66 5.22
CA GLU A 251 -9.25 -13.24 3.90
C GLU A 251 -9.84 -11.91 3.46
N ILE A 252 -9.07 -11.14 2.68
CA ILE A 252 -9.49 -9.87 2.09
C ILE A 252 -9.29 -9.90 0.58
N PRO A 253 -10.28 -9.50 -0.24
CA PRO A 253 -10.12 -9.50 -1.69
C PRO A 253 -9.28 -8.33 -2.17
N HIS A 254 -8.60 -8.52 -3.30
CA HIS A 254 -7.87 -7.47 -4.02
C HIS A 254 -7.94 -7.69 -5.54
N PRO A 255 -7.58 -6.71 -6.39
CA PRO A 255 -7.72 -6.85 -7.84
C PRO A 255 -6.53 -7.56 -8.53
N TYR A 256 -5.36 -7.64 -7.88
CA TYR A 256 -4.13 -8.11 -8.52
C TYR A 256 -4.16 -9.58 -8.96
N THR A 257 -3.58 -9.83 -10.13
CA THR A 257 -3.44 -11.16 -10.74
C THR A 257 -2.09 -11.81 -10.42
N ASN A 258 -1.95 -13.13 -10.65
CA ASN A 258 -0.68 -13.85 -10.42
C ASN A 258 0.52 -13.23 -11.16
N ASP A 259 0.31 -12.78 -12.41
CA ASP A 259 1.37 -12.20 -13.24
C ASP A 259 1.85 -10.83 -12.72
N GLU A 260 1.02 -10.15 -11.93
CA GLU A 260 1.32 -8.83 -11.39
C GLU A 260 2.05 -8.89 -10.04
N LEU A 261 1.86 -9.96 -9.25
CA LEU A 261 2.26 -10.02 -7.85
C LEU A 261 3.72 -9.60 -7.61
N PHE A 262 4.66 -10.07 -8.43
CA PHE A 262 6.11 -9.79 -8.30
C PHE A 262 6.57 -8.47 -8.94
N SER A 263 5.65 -7.75 -9.60
CA SER A 263 5.88 -6.39 -10.09
C SER A 263 5.38 -5.31 -9.13
N LEU A 264 4.55 -5.69 -8.14
CA LEU A 264 3.99 -4.76 -7.16
C LEU A 264 5.09 -4.09 -6.33
N THR A 265 4.91 -2.80 -6.08
CA THR A 265 5.74 -2.03 -5.15
C THR A 265 4.93 -1.62 -3.93
N PHE A 266 5.62 -1.50 -2.80
CA PHE A 266 5.01 -1.36 -1.49
C PHE A 266 5.60 -0.17 -0.75
N SER A 267 4.73 0.57 -0.06
CA SER A 267 5.14 1.54 0.94
C SER A 267 4.18 1.51 2.11
N GLN A 268 4.71 1.18 3.28
CA GLN A 268 3.90 1.13 4.50
C GLN A 268 4.13 2.40 5.33
N SER A 269 3.03 2.96 5.84
CA SER A 269 3.03 4.03 6.82
C SER A 269 2.00 3.67 7.91
N ASN A 270 2.48 3.39 9.12
CA ASN A 270 1.65 2.89 10.24
C ASN A 270 0.79 1.68 9.80
N ASP A 271 -0.51 1.72 10.10
CA ASP A 271 -1.50 0.67 9.78
C ASP A 271 -2.03 0.72 8.34
N VAL A 272 -1.31 1.36 7.41
CA VAL A 272 -1.68 1.45 5.99
C VAL A 272 -0.53 1.00 5.11
N LEU A 273 -0.76 -0.03 4.31
CA LEU A 273 0.14 -0.49 3.26
C LEU A 273 -0.36 0.01 1.90
N SER A 274 0.37 0.95 1.30
CA SER A 274 0.15 1.37 -0.08
C SER A 274 0.80 0.39 -1.05
N ILE A 275 0.06 -0.01 -2.08
CA ILE A 275 0.44 -1.00 -3.09
C ILE A 275 0.22 -0.36 -4.46
N ALA A 276 1.26 -0.32 -5.28
CA ALA A 276 1.20 0.28 -6.61
C ALA A 276 1.40 -0.76 -7.72
N SER A 277 0.67 -0.57 -8.81
CA SER A 277 0.67 -1.39 -10.03
C SER A 277 0.37 -0.49 -11.23
N ASN A 278 0.87 -0.86 -12.42
CA ASN A 278 0.53 -0.14 -13.65
C ASN A 278 -0.88 -0.52 -14.19
N ALA A 279 -1.46 -1.62 -13.71
CA ALA A 279 -2.75 -2.14 -14.18
C ALA A 279 -3.95 -1.66 -13.35
N HIS A 280 -3.71 -1.24 -12.11
CA HIS A 280 -4.75 -0.89 -11.14
C HIS A 280 -4.41 0.41 -10.42
N PRO A 281 -5.41 1.20 -9.95
CA PRO A 281 -5.15 2.32 -9.06
C PRO A 281 -4.32 1.88 -7.85
N ILE A 282 -3.57 2.82 -7.25
CA ILE A 282 -2.88 2.54 -5.99
C ILE A 282 -3.91 2.03 -4.98
N GLY A 283 -3.65 0.86 -4.41
CA GLY A 283 -4.46 0.27 -3.36
C GLY A 283 -3.87 0.53 -2.00
N GLU A 284 -4.72 0.67 -0.99
CA GLU A 284 -4.35 0.72 0.41
C GLU A 284 -4.98 -0.45 1.14
N LEU A 285 -4.14 -1.33 1.70
CA LEU A 285 -4.57 -2.30 2.70
C LEU A 285 -4.47 -1.62 4.07
N ARG A 286 -5.64 -1.38 4.68
CA ARG A 286 -5.78 -0.68 5.96
C ARG A 286 -6.16 -1.66 7.06
N ARG A 287 -5.50 -1.53 8.20
CA ARG A 287 -5.79 -2.30 9.41
C ARG A 287 -6.49 -1.43 10.45
N TYR A 288 -7.62 -1.91 10.95
CA TYR A 288 -8.39 -1.28 12.04
C TYR A 288 -8.37 -2.14 13.31
N GLY A 289 -8.21 -3.45 13.15
CA GLY A 289 -8.22 -4.43 14.22
C GLY A 289 -7.58 -5.75 13.79
N GLU A 290 -7.77 -6.79 14.60
CA GLU A 290 -7.23 -8.14 14.30
C GLU A 290 -7.93 -8.76 13.09
N LEU A 291 -9.27 -8.70 13.06
CA LEU A 291 -10.15 -9.17 11.98
C LEU A 291 -10.91 -8.01 11.32
N GLU A 292 -10.36 -6.81 11.36
CA GLU A 292 -10.93 -5.61 10.75
C GLU A 292 -9.89 -5.02 9.80
N TRP A 293 -9.96 -5.48 8.56
CA TRP A 293 -9.06 -5.08 7.48
C TRP A 293 -9.87 -4.70 6.27
N GLN A 294 -9.39 -3.72 5.51
CA GLN A 294 -10.05 -3.27 4.29
C GLN A 294 -9.01 -2.95 3.22
N TYR A 295 -9.24 -3.43 2.00
CA TYR A 295 -8.54 -2.94 0.82
C TYR A 295 -9.36 -1.83 0.15
N VAL A 296 -8.74 -0.67 -0.09
CA VAL A 296 -9.41 0.49 -0.69
C VAL A 296 -8.53 1.07 -1.81
N ALA A 297 -9.12 1.40 -2.95
CA ALA A 297 -8.42 2.11 -4.01
C ALA A 297 -8.29 3.60 -3.66
N VAL A 298 -7.09 4.15 -3.85
CA VAL A 298 -6.79 5.57 -3.66
C VAL A 298 -7.26 6.34 -4.88
N THR A 299 -8.02 7.41 -4.62
CA THR A 299 -8.37 8.41 -5.63
C THR A 299 -7.55 9.67 -5.39
N PHE A 300 -6.73 10.07 -6.36
CA PHE A 300 -6.01 11.34 -6.32
C PHE A 300 -6.96 12.48 -6.65
N GLY A 301 -6.97 13.51 -5.82
CA GLY A 301 -7.96 14.59 -5.89
C GLY A 301 -7.84 15.53 -4.70
N ALA A 302 -8.54 16.67 -4.75
CA ALA A 302 -8.65 17.56 -3.60
C ALA A 302 -9.30 16.82 -2.42
N SER A 303 -8.88 17.13 -1.19
CA SER A 303 -9.42 16.48 0.01
C SER A 303 -10.74 17.07 0.51
N ILE A 304 -11.20 18.17 -0.10
CA ILE A 304 -12.41 18.91 0.25
C ILE A 304 -13.12 19.25 -1.06
N GLU A 305 -14.42 19.03 -1.12
CA GLU A 305 -15.27 19.38 -2.26
C GLU A 305 -15.40 20.92 -2.40
N PRO A 306 -15.27 21.46 -3.62
CA PRO A 306 -15.42 22.89 -3.84
C PRO A 306 -16.86 23.37 -3.52
N PRO A 307 -17.03 24.61 -3.02
CA PRO A 307 -18.34 25.20 -2.82
C PRO A 307 -19.04 25.51 -4.16
N THR A 308 -20.36 25.64 -4.14
CA THR A 308 -21.13 26.18 -5.26
C THR A 308 -21.32 27.69 -5.11
N VAL A 309 -21.00 28.45 -6.16
CA VAL A 309 -21.21 29.91 -6.21
C VAL A 309 -22.44 30.21 -7.05
N THR A 310 -23.38 30.96 -6.49
CA THR A 310 -24.58 31.43 -7.20
C THR A 310 -24.75 32.94 -7.03
N LEU A 311 -25.35 33.57 -8.03
CA LEU A 311 -25.72 34.98 -7.95
C LEU A 311 -27.02 35.10 -7.15
N ASP A 312 -26.98 35.81 -6.03
CA ASP A 312 -28.21 36.23 -5.35
C ASP A 312 -28.77 37.49 -6.02
N THR A 313 -27.98 38.57 -6.02
CA THR A 313 -28.39 39.84 -6.65
C THR A 313 -27.22 40.54 -7.35
N ALA A 314 -27.43 41.00 -8.58
CA ALA A 314 -26.55 41.94 -9.26
C ALA A 314 -27.20 43.33 -9.22
N LEU A 315 -26.63 44.23 -8.43
CA LEU A 315 -27.09 45.62 -8.33
C LEU A 315 -26.23 46.50 -9.24
N PRO A 316 -26.78 47.08 -10.31
CA PRO A 316 -26.01 47.82 -11.31
C PRO A 316 -25.68 49.26 -10.89
N GLY A 317 -25.65 49.54 -9.58
CA GLY A 317 -25.36 50.85 -8.99
C GLY A 317 -26.59 51.68 -8.68
N ILE A 318 -26.38 52.95 -8.34
CA ILE A 318 -27.47 53.90 -8.05
C ILE A 318 -28.40 53.99 -9.28
N TYR A 319 -29.60 53.43 -9.15
CA TYR A 319 -30.72 53.71 -10.05
C TYR A 319 -31.84 54.39 -9.27
N HIS A 320 -32.49 55.36 -9.90
CA HIS A 320 -33.66 56.02 -9.36
C HIS A 320 -34.87 55.75 -10.25
N VAL A 321 -35.99 55.37 -9.62
CA VAL A 321 -37.28 55.29 -10.30
C VAL A 321 -37.70 56.69 -10.71
N ILE A 322 -38.05 56.84 -11.97
CA ILE A 322 -38.55 58.09 -12.51
C ILE A 322 -40.05 58.15 -12.21
N THR A 323 -40.45 59.01 -11.29
CA THR A 323 -41.85 59.14 -10.84
C THR A 323 -42.67 60.03 -11.78
N ALA A 324 -42.02 61.00 -12.41
CA ALA A 324 -42.64 61.85 -13.41
C ALA A 324 -41.60 62.35 -14.41
N ALA A 325 -42.03 62.60 -15.64
CA ALA A 325 -41.18 63.17 -16.67
C ALA A 325 -42.01 64.11 -17.54
N VAL A 326 -41.82 65.41 -17.34
CA VAL A 326 -42.67 66.48 -17.89
C VAL A 326 -41.77 67.57 -18.46
N GLY A 327 -41.94 67.90 -19.74
CA GLY A 327 -41.24 69.02 -20.36
C GLY A 327 -39.72 68.87 -20.45
N GLY A 328 -39.21 67.63 -20.52
CA GLY A 328 -37.76 67.34 -20.55
C GLY A 328 -37.10 67.26 -19.18
N VAL A 329 -37.83 67.59 -18.10
CA VAL A 329 -37.37 67.41 -16.71
C VAL A 329 -37.88 66.08 -16.17
N MET A 330 -36.94 65.26 -15.74
CA MET A 330 -37.15 63.96 -15.13
C MET A 330 -37.17 64.13 -13.62
N THR A 331 -38.15 63.53 -12.94
CA THR A 331 -38.30 63.55 -11.48
C THR A 331 -38.05 62.17 -10.93
N THR A 332 -37.19 62.07 -9.92
CA THR A 332 -36.85 60.81 -9.24
C THR A 332 -37.63 60.66 -7.95
N TYR A 333 -37.88 59.41 -7.53
CA TYR A 333 -38.59 59.08 -6.28
C TYR A 333 -37.91 59.65 -5.02
N ALA A 334 -36.58 59.76 -5.03
CA ALA A 334 -35.77 60.31 -3.96
C ALA A 334 -34.65 61.19 -4.53
N GLN A 335 -33.88 61.85 -3.66
CA GLN A 335 -32.76 62.69 -4.10
C GLN A 335 -31.75 61.88 -4.92
N HIS A 336 -31.48 62.29 -6.16
CA HIS A 336 -30.73 61.46 -7.12
C HIS A 336 -29.22 61.65 -7.10
N ARG A 337 -28.74 62.75 -6.50
CA ARG A 337 -27.30 63.11 -6.41
C ARG A 337 -26.51 63.20 -7.73
N LEU A 338 -27.13 62.96 -8.89
CA LEU A 338 -26.59 63.27 -10.21
C LEU A 338 -26.12 64.73 -10.30
N GLY A 339 -25.00 64.96 -10.97
CA GLY A 339 -24.44 66.25 -11.31
C GLY A 339 -24.52 66.55 -12.81
N VAL A 340 -24.36 67.83 -13.17
CA VAL A 340 -24.30 68.24 -14.58
C VAL A 340 -23.03 67.64 -15.23
N GLY A 341 -23.20 66.98 -16.37
CA GLY A 341 -22.14 66.28 -17.10
C GLY A 341 -22.10 64.77 -16.85
N ASP A 342 -22.87 64.25 -15.90
CA ASP A 342 -22.94 62.81 -15.61
C ASP A 342 -23.55 62.05 -16.79
N VAL A 343 -22.96 60.92 -17.17
CA VAL A 343 -23.54 60.02 -18.17
C VAL A 343 -24.48 59.05 -17.47
N ILE A 344 -25.66 58.83 -18.06
CA ILE A 344 -26.76 58.08 -17.47
C ILE A 344 -27.43 57.17 -18.53
N ARG A 345 -27.98 56.05 -18.08
CA ARG A 345 -28.94 55.24 -18.86
C ARG A 345 -30.34 55.62 -18.45
N LEU A 346 -31.23 55.73 -19.43
CA LEU A 346 -32.66 55.75 -19.19
C LEU A 346 -33.24 54.45 -19.75
N SER A 347 -33.77 53.59 -18.87
CA SER A 347 -34.30 52.26 -19.24
C SER A 347 -35.78 52.15 -18.90
N GLY A 348 -36.55 51.39 -19.69
CA GLY A 348 -37.97 51.08 -19.41
C GLY A 348 -38.93 52.27 -19.52
N MET A 349 -38.50 53.35 -20.18
CA MET A 349 -39.31 54.56 -20.35
C MET A 349 -40.36 54.39 -21.47
N LEU A 350 -41.65 54.51 -21.13
CA LEU A 350 -42.76 54.45 -22.08
C LEU A 350 -43.19 55.86 -22.51
N ALA A 351 -42.81 56.26 -23.72
CA ALA A 351 -43.26 57.51 -24.33
C ALA A 351 -44.64 57.34 -25.00
N THR A 352 -45.59 58.24 -24.72
CA THR A 352 -46.92 58.21 -25.36
C THR A 352 -46.95 58.89 -26.74
N THR A 353 -45.90 59.63 -27.12
CA THR A 353 -45.63 60.07 -28.51
C THR A 353 -44.19 60.61 -28.60
N PRO A 354 -43.22 59.91 -29.22
CA PRO A 354 -41.86 60.45 -29.32
C PRO A 354 -41.76 61.42 -30.50
N SER A 355 -41.50 62.70 -30.24
CA SER A 355 -41.01 63.63 -31.26
C SER A 355 -39.58 64.06 -30.94
N GLY A 356 -38.63 63.60 -31.76
CA GLY A 356 -37.21 63.98 -31.68
C GLY A 356 -36.37 63.12 -30.72
N ALA A 357 -35.16 62.78 -31.18
CA ALA A 357 -33.93 62.23 -30.55
C ALA A 357 -34.00 61.22 -29.37
N PHE A 358 -35.16 60.88 -28.81
CA PHE A 358 -35.32 59.90 -27.75
C PHE A 358 -35.01 58.50 -28.28
N VAL A 359 -34.04 57.86 -27.65
CA VAL A 359 -33.67 56.47 -27.85
C VAL A 359 -34.17 55.68 -26.64
N ALA A 360 -35.08 54.74 -26.89
CA ALA A 360 -35.54 53.81 -25.85
C ALA A 360 -34.34 52.98 -25.34
N ASP A 361 -34.26 52.79 -24.01
CA ASP A 361 -33.15 52.10 -23.34
C ASP A 361 -31.75 52.65 -23.71
N GLY A 362 -31.66 53.98 -23.89
CA GLY A 362 -30.49 54.68 -24.41
C GLY A 362 -29.64 55.42 -23.36
N ASN A 363 -28.45 55.87 -23.82
CA ASN A 363 -27.47 56.61 -23.01
C ASN A 363 -27.61 58.12 -23.23
N TYR A 364 -27.60 58.87 -22.13
CA TYR A 364 -27.79 60.32 -22.08
C TYR A 364 -26.75 60.96 -21.16
N MET A 365 -26.59 62.28 -21.25
CA MET A 365 -25.80 63.09 -20.32
C MET A 365 -26.73 64.03 -19.56
N VAL A 366 -26.52 64.18 -18.26
CA VAL A 366 -27.24 65.12 -17.41
C VAL A 366 -26.83 66.54 -17.79
N ALA A 367 -27.78 67.33 -18.29
CA ALA A 367 -27.53 68.70 -18.74
C ALA A 367 -27.84 69.76 -17.67
N ALA A 368 -28.76 69.46 -16.75
CA ALA A 368 -29.10 70.33 -15.64
C ALA A 368 -29.63 69.51 -14.46
N VAL A 369 -29.47 70.04 -13.25
CA VAL A 369 -30.03 69.48 -12.01
C VAL A 369 -30.83 70.58 -11.31
N PRO A 370 -32.09 70.83 -11.71
CA PRO A 370 -32.87 71.93 -11.17
C PRO A 370 -33.19 71.81 -9.67
N THR A 371 -33.35 70.59 -9.17
CA THR A 371 -33.55 70.31 -7.74
C THR A 371 -32.83 69.02 -7.36
N LEU A 372 -32.80 68.68 -6.06
CA LEU A 372 -32.19 67.44 -5.59
C LEU A 372 -32.88 66.17 -6.12
N THR A 373 -34.11 66.28 -6.61
CA THR A 373 -34.95 65.16 -7.11
C THR A 373 -35.33 65.33 -8.59
N THR A 374 -34.78 66.31 -9.31
CA THR A 374 -35.08 66.53 -10.72
C THR A 374 -33.84 66.82 -11.54
N PHE A 375 -33.78 66.28 -12.76
CA PHE A 375 -32.69 66.49 -13.70
C PHE A 375 -33.20 66.60 -15.15
N GLU A 376 -32.38 67.17 -16.02
CA GLU A 376 -32.58 67.21 -17.48
C GLU A 376 -31.49 66.39 -18.16
N ALA A 377 -31.83 65.69 -19.25
CA ALA A 377 -30.90 64.82 -19.97
C ALA A 377 -30.79 65.21 -21.45
N VAL A 378 -29.64 64.93 -22.07
CA VAL A 378 -29.33 65.20 -23.49
C VAL A 378 -28.71 63.95 -24.10
N VAL A 379 -28.96 63.66 -25.37
CA VAL A 379 -28.40 62.47 -26.04
C VAL A 379 -26.87 62.55 -26.12
N LEU A 380 -26.17 61.48 -25.74
CA LEU A 380 -24.71 61.47 -25.61
C LEU A 380 -23.96 61.61 -26.96
N TYR A 381 -24.54 61.11 -28.06
CA TYR A 381 -23.99 61.17 -29.42
C TYR A 381 -25.03 61.65 -30.43
N GLY A 382 -25.41 62.93 -30.35
CA GLY A 382 -26.31 63.58 -31.32
C GLY A 382 -26.66 65.01 -30.91
N ALA A 383 -26.86 65.90 -31.88
CA ALA A 383 -27.26 67.26 -31.61
C ALA A 383 -28.77 67.31 -31.28
N GLY A 384 -29.12 67.28 -29.99
CA GLY A 384 -30.48 67.54 -29.54
C GLY A 384 -30.69 67.22 -28.06
N ALA A 385 -31.16 68.20 -27.29
CA ALA A 385 -31.68 67.95 -25.95
C ALA A 385 -32.86 66.98 -26.00
N LEU A 386 -33.05 66.17 -24.95
CA LEU A 386 -34.25 65.35 -24.84
C LEU A 386 -35.46 66.27 -24.92
N ALA A 387 -36.37 66.00 -25.86
CA ALA A 387 -37.39 66.97 -26.28
C ALA A 387 -38.17 67.54 -25.07
N THR A 388 -38.11 68.87 -24.91
CA THR A 388 -38.78 69.64 -23.84
C THR A 388 -40.31 69.68 -23.96
N SER A 389 -40.91 68.87 -24.83
CA SER A 389 -42.34 68.89 -25.15
C SER A 389 -43.05 67.52 -25.09
N GLY A 390 -42.33 66.43 -24.84
CA GLY A 390 -42.93 65.09 -24.68
C GLY A 390 -43.52 64.86 -23.29
N THR A 391 -44.68 64.19 -23.21
CA THR A 391 -45.24 63.69 -21.95
C THR A 391 -44.90 62.21 -21.81
N TYR A 392 -44.18 61.86 -20.75
CA TYR A 392 -43.80 60.48 -20.46
C TYR A 392 -44.74 59.88 -19.43
N THR A 393 -44.94 58.57 -19.47
CA THR A 393 -45.85 57.91 -18.52
C THR A 393 -45.23 57.91 -17.12
N ALA A 394 -45.95 58.46 -16.14
CA ALA A 394 -45.52 58.46 -14.73
C ALA A 394 -45.24 57.03 -14.23
N ASN A 395 -44.19 56.86 -13.43
CA ASN A 395 -43.70 55.57 -12.92
C ASN A 395 -43.27 54.55 -14.00
N SER A 396 -42.91 54.98 -15.21
CA SER A 396 -42.31 54.12 -16.22
C SER A 396 -40.86 54.51 -16.47
N GLY A 397 -39.93 53.68 -16.00
CA GLY A 397 -38.51 53.76 -16.29
C GLY A 397 -37.61 54.12 -15.12
N THR A 398 -36.35 53.78 -15.27
CA THR A 398 -35.28 54.01 -14.30
C THR A 398 -34.19 54.88 -14.94
N VAL A 399 -33.60 55.76 -14.12
CA VAL A 399 -32.35 56.44 -14.46
C VAL A 399 -31.23 55.79 -13.68
N GLN A 400 -30.14 55.46 -14.35
CA GLN A 400 -28.95 54.86 -13.74
C GLN A 400 -27.72 55.63 -14.18
N TYR A 401 -26.78 55.90 -13.27
CA TYR A 401 -25.48 56.45 -13.66
C TYR A 401 -24.68 55.39 -14.44
N ILE A 402 -24.17 55.73 -15.62
CA ILE A 402 -23.23 54.88 -16.36
C ILE A 402 -21.90 55.64 -16.40
N GLY A 403 -20.85 55.10 -15.78
CA GLY A 403 -19.50 55.49 -16.17
C GLY A 403 -19.30 55.19 -17.67
N THR A 404 -18.35 55.82 -18.36
CA THR A 404 -18.10 55.63 -19.81
C THR A 404 -17.71 54.21 -20.27
N ILE A 405 -17.92 53.18 -19.44
CA ILE A 405 -17.54 51.78 -19.66
C ILE A 405 -18.83 50.95 -19.68
N GLU A 406 -19.03 50.13 -20.72
CA GLU A 406 -20.17 49.21 -20.86
C GLU A 406 -20.21 48.14 -19.76
N ASP A 407 -21.34 47.46 -19.61
CA ASP A 407 -21.47 46.31 -18.71
C ASP A 407 -20.36 45.29 -19.01
N ALA A 408 -19.62 44.91 -17.97
CA ALA A 408 -18.58 43.91 -18.05
C ALA A 408 -19.08 42.60 -17.43
N THR A 409 -18.68 41.48 -18.00
CA THR A 409 -18.86 40.19 -17.34
C THR A 409 -17.76 40.04 -16.29
N GLU A 410 -18.19 39.92 -15.04
CA GLU A 410 -17.32 39.63 -13.89
C GLU A 410 -17.44 38.14 -13.60
N THR A 411 -16.32 37.42 -13.69
CA THR A 411 -16.28 35.97 -13.49
C THR A 411 -15.74 35.65 -12.09
N TYR A 412 -16.47 34.82 -11.35
CA TYR A 412 -16.12 34.42 -9.98
C TYR A 412 -15.91 32.91 -9.85
N VAL A 413 -15.00 32.52 -8.96
CA VAL A 413 -14.89 31.16 -8.43
C VAL A 413 -14.71 31.24 -6.91
N ALA A 414 -15.03 30.17 -6.20
CA ALA A 414 -14.79 30.08 -4.76
C ALA A 414 -14.16 28.74 -4.38
N THR A 415 -13.57 28.72 -3.20
CA THR A 415 -12.93 27.54 -2.60
C THR A 415 -13.38 27.43 -1.13
N ALA A 416 -13.25 26.24 -0.57
CA ALA A 416 -13.52 25.96 0.83
C ALA A 416 -12.21 25.67 1.57
N VAL A 417 -12.07 26.19 2.79
CA VAL A 417 -10.92 25.94 3.67
C VAL A 417 -11.39 25.15 4.89
N GLY A 418 -10.84 23.96 5.07
CA GLY A 418 -11.11 23.11 6.24
C GLY A 418 -10.37 23.59 7.49
N THR A 419 -10.72 23.03 8.65
CA THR A 419 -10.12 23.36 9.96
C THR A 419 -8.62 23.05 10.06
N ASN A 420 -8.10 22.24 9.15
CA ASN A 420 -6.67 21.91 9.02
C ASN A 420 -5.90 22.91 8.15
N GLY A 421 -6.57 23.94 7.63
CA GLY A 421 -5.99 24.93 6.72
C GLY A 421 -5.81 24.45 5.29
N ILE A 422 -6.27 23.25 4.95
CA ILE A 422 -6.28 22.75 3.56
C ILE A 422 -7.44 23.40 2.82
N GLU A 423 -7.16 23.82 1.59
CA GLU A 423 -8.09 24.49 0.71
C GLU A 423 -8.49 23.56 -0.46
N SER A 424 -9.77 23.57 -0.81
CA SER A 424 -10.33 22.83 -1.94
C SER A 424 -9.81 23.35 -3.28
N GLU A 425 -10.08 22.61 -4.35
CA GLU A 425 -9.98 23.17 -5.70
C GLU A 425 -11.01 24.30 -5.93
N GLN A 426 -10.87 25.02 -7.03
CA GLN A 426 -11.82 26.05 -7.44
C GLN A 426 -13.18 25.46 -7.84
N SER A 427 -14.26 26.17 -7.48
CA SER A 427 -15.60 25.88 -7.95
C SER A 427 -15.74 26.03 -9.47
N VAL A 428 -16.86 25.53 -10.00
CA VAL A 428 -17.36 25.97 -11.31
C VAL A 428 -17.48 27.50 -11.33
N SER A 429 -17.10 28.12 -12.44
CA SER A 429 -17.12 29.57 -12.60
C SER A 429 -18.53 30.12 -12.74
N LEU A 430 -18.77 31.28 -12.11
CA LEU A 430 -20.00 32.06 -12.24
C LEU A 430 -19.73 33.36 -12.99
N ASP A 431 -20.37 33.52 -14.15
CA ASP A 431 -20.33 34.75 -14.94
C ASP A 431 -21.48 35.68 -14.52
N VAL A 432 -21.15 36.91 -14.13
CA VAL A 432 -22.12 37.93 -13.75
C VAL A 432 -21.95 39.17 -14.62
N LEU A 433 -22.95 39.49 -15.43
CA LEU A 433 -22.95 40.72 -16.21
C LEU A 433 -23.35 41.90 -15.31
N ASN A 434 -22.37 42.72 -14.91
CA ASN A 434 -22.63 43.93 -14.13
C ASN A 434 -21.49 44.94 -14.26
N ASN A 435 -21.81 46.23 -14.39
CA ASN A 435 -20.80 47.29 -14.34
C ASN A 435 -20.47 47.69 -12.89
N LEU A 436 -19.59 46.93 -12.24
CA LEU A 436 -19.17 47.21 -10.86
C LEU A 436 -18.42 48.54 -10.70
N ARG A 437 -17.93 49.14 -11.79
CA ARG A 437 -17.27 50.45 -11.73
C ARG A 437 -18.27 51.60 -11.49
N ALA A 438 -19.58 51.34 -11.61
CA ALA A 438 -20.62 52.30 -11.28
C ALA A 438 -20.74 52.49 -9.76
N ARG A 439 -21.10 53.70 -9.34
CA ARG A 439 -21.18 54.05 -7.91
C ARG A 439 -22.27 53.22 -7.20
N GLU A 440 -21.92 52.64 -6.05
CA GLU A 440 -22.78 51.74 -5.24
C GLU A 440 -23.23 50.47 -5.99
N ALA A 441 -22.57 50.13 -7.11
CA ALA A 441 -22.80 48.86 -7.78
C ALA A 441 -22.15 47.73 -6.98
N ARG A 442 -22.85 46.60 -6.89
CA ARG A 442 -22.35 45.42 -6.18
C ARG A 442 -22.97 44.14 -6.72
N ASN A 443 -22.21 43.06 -6.63
CA ASN A 443 -22.70 41.70 -6.81
C ASN A 443 -22.76 41.04 -5.44
N THR A 444 -23.91 40.48 -5.09
CA THR A 444 -24.11 39.64 -3.92
C THR A 444 -24.11 38.19 -4.36
N LEU A 445 -23.12 37.43 -3.88
CA LEU A 445 -22.90 36.03 -4.19
C LEU A 445 -23.34 35.18 -3.00
N THR A 446 -24.01 34.07 -3.27
CA THR A 446 -24.29 33.03 -2.27
C THR A 446 -23.36 31.84 -2.51
N LEU A 447 -22.61 31.49 -1.48
CA LEU A 447 -21.61 30.43 -1.44
C LEU A 447 -22.17 29.26 -0.63
N THR A 448 -22.49 28.17 -1.29
CA THR A 448 -22.98 26.95 -0.63
C THR A 448 -21.83 25.97 -0.48
N PRO A 449 -21.43 25.57 0.75
CA PRO A 449 -20.42 24.53 0.97
C PRO A 449 -20.72 23.25 0.18
N GLY A 450 -19.69 22.63 -0.41
CA GLY A 450 -19.80 21.36 -1.11
C GLY A 450 -19.88 20.17 -0.15
N ASP A 451 -19.13 20.24 0.95
CA ASP A 451 -19.08 19.23 2.00
C ASP A 451 -19.87 19.62 3.25
N ALA A 452 -20.41 18.60 3.94
CA ALA A 452 -21.01 18.75 5.27
C ALA A 452 -19.98 18.79 6.42
N THR A 453 -18.68 18.72 6.12
CA THR A 453 -17.60 18.76 7.11
C THR A 453 -17.45 20.16 7.72
N PRO A 454 -16.93 20.29 8.95
CA PRO A 454 -16.62 21.61 9.52
C PRO A 454 -15.61 22.36 8.64
N LEU A 455 -16.03 23.50 8.11
CA LEU A 455 -15.19 24.42 7.34
C LEU A 455 -14.88 25.66 8.18
N ASP A 456 -13.70 26.23 8.00
CA ASP A 456 -13.32 27.50 8.65
C ASP A 456 -13.84 28.69 7.86
N ARG A 457 -13.64 28.68 6.53
CA ARG A 457 -13.98 29.81 5.66
C ARG A 457 -14.17 29.39 4.20
N LEU A 458 -14.86 30.23 3.44
CA LEU A 458 -14.95 30.14 1.98
C LEU A 458 -14.24 31.34 1.37
N ASN A 459 -13.27 31.11 0.49
CA ASN A 459 -12.55 32.17 -0.21
C ASN A 459 -13.22 32.45 -1.56
N VAL A 460 -13.23 33.71 -2.00
CA VAL A 460 -13.80 34.13 -3.28
C VAL A 460 -12.70 34.76 -4.12
N TYR A 461 -12.68 34.39 -5.40
CA TYR A 461 -11.73 34.87 -6.39
C TYR A 461 -12.47 35.46 -7.59
N LYS A 462 -11.82 36.41 -8.23
CA LYS A 462 -12.33 37.14 -9.39
C LYS A 462 -11.32 37.13 -10.51
N GLU A 463 -11.80 36.87 -11.72
CA GLU A 463 -10.95 36.82 -12.90
C GLU A 463 -10.47 38.21 -13.32
N THR A 464 -9.20 38.33 -13.69
CA THR A 464 -8.67 39.50 -14.40
C THR A 464 -7.57 39.06 -15.36
N ASN A 465 -7.75 39.39 -16.65
CA ASN A 465 -6.82 39.03 -17.73
C ASN A 465 -6.51 37.52 -17.82
N GLY A 466 -7.49 36.65 -17.57
CA GLY A 466 -7.35 35.19 -17.65
C GLY A 466 -6.76 34.52 -16.40
N LEU A 467 -6.58 35.24 -15.30
CA LEU A 467 -6.13 34.70 -14.02
C LEU A 467 -7.08 35.13 -12.90
N TYR A 468 -7.46 34.19 -12.04
CA TYR A 468 -8.25 34.46 -10.84
C TYR A 468 -7.36 34.98 -9.72
N GLY A 469 -7.76 36.08 -9.09
CA GLY A 469 -7.10 36.61 -7.87
C GLY A 469 -8.08 36.74 -6.71
N TYR A 470 -7.57 36.61 -5.49
CA TYR A 470 -8.37 36.65 -4.28
C TYR A 470 -9.03 38.03 -4.06
N ILE A 471 -10.32 38.04 -3.74
CA ILE A 471 -11.07 39.28 -3.44
C ILE A 471 -11.67 39.31 -2.02
N GLY A 472 -11.70 38.19 -1.32
CA GLY A 472 -12.18 38.14 0.06
C GLY A 472 -12.65 36.75 0.48
N GLN A 473 -13.21 36.66 1.68
CA GLN A 473 -13.66 35.42 2.29
C GLN A 473 -14.89 35.64 3.16
N VAL A 474 -15.61 34.56 3.45
CA VAL A 474 -16.67 34.51 4.46
C VAL A 474 -16.42 33.38 5.44
N ASP A 475 -16.88 33.52 6.69
CA ASP A 475 -16.84 32.43 7.67
C ASP A 475 -17.97 31.43 7.34
N ALA A 476 -17.59 30.19 7.02
CA ALA A 476 -18.51 29.17 6.53
C ALA A 476 -19.60 28.79 7.56
N ASN A 477 -19.40 29.09 8.85
CA ASN A 477 -20.34 28.77 9.93
C ASN A 477 -21.23 29.95 10.31
N VAL A 478 -20.96 31.16 9.79
CA VAL A 478 -21.66 32.39 10.18
C VAL A 478 -22.42 33.01 9.01
N ALA A 479 -21.83 33.01 7.82
CA ALA A 479 -22.43 33.63 6.64
C ALA A 479 -21.98 32.93 5.35
N THR A 480 -22.92 32.73 4.45
CA THR A 480 -22.68 32.19 3.10
C THR A 480 -22.76 33.28 2.02
N GLU A 481 -22.95 34.54 2.40
CA GLU A 481 -23.12 35.66 1.48
C GLU A 481 -21.84 36.50 1.38
N PHE A 482 -21.36 36.73 0.16
CA PHE A 482 -20.23 37.61 -0.13
C PHE A 482 -20.65 38.76 -1.04
N ILE A 483 -20.21 39.99 -0.75
CA ILE A 483 -20.53 41.18 -1.53
C ILE A 483 -19.27 41.71 -2.22
N ASP A 484 -19.25 41.71 -3.55
CA ASP A 484 -18.24 42.42 -4.36
C ASP A 484 -18.77 43.80 -4.76
N ASP A 485 -18.19 44.87 -4.22
CA ASP A 485 -18.48 46.27 -4.54
C ASP A 485 -17.37 46.93 -5.40
N ASN A 486 -16.78 46.14 -6.31
CA ASN A 486 -15.63 46.46 -7.17
C ASN A 486 -14.27 46.29 -6.47
N ILE A 487 -14.14 45.19 -5.72
CA ILE A 487 -12.89 44.80 -5.07
C ILE A 487 -11.88 44.38 -6.15
N GLY A 488 -10.67 44.94 -6.07
CA GLY A 488 -9.57 44.57 -6.96
C GLY A 488 -8.98 43.21 -6.59
N PRO A 489 -8.82 42.27 -7.53
CA PRO A 489 -8.27 40.94 -7.24
C PRO A 489 -6.77 40.99 -6.94
N ASP A 490 -6.35 40.29 -5.88
CA ASP A 490 -4.95 40.03 -5.57
C ASP A 490 -4.44 38.84 -6.37
N LEU A 491 -3.69 39.12 -7.45
CA LEU A 491 -3.09 38.09 -8.31
C LEU A 491 -1.89 37.36 -7.67
N GLY A 492 -1.48 37.75 -6.46
CA GLY A 492 -0.50 37.01 -5.66
C GLY A 492 -1.09 35.80 -4.93
N SER A 493 -2.42 35.75 -4.79
CA SER A 493 -3.17 34.63 -4.21
C SER A 493 -4.20 34.16 -5.23
N THR A 494 -3.89 33.05 -5.88
CA THR A 494 -4.75 32.42 -6.88
C THR A 494 -5.47 31.24 -6.27
N PRO A 495 -6.63 30.83 -6.81
CA PRO A 495 -7.31 29.66 -6.31
C PRO A 495 -6.49 28.40 -6.64
N PRO A 496 -6.56 27.36 -5.80
CA PRO A 496 -5.87 26.12 -6.08
C PRO A 496 -6.53 25.37 -7.26
N LEU A 497 -5.70 24.78 -8.12
CA LEU A 497 -6.09 24.00 -9.29
C LEU A 497 -5.75 22.53 -9.05
N LEU A 498 -6.60 21.61 -9.50
CA LEU A 498 -6.30 20.18 -9.47
C LEU A 498 -5.40 19.77 -10.64
N ASP A 499 -4.49 18.83 -10.37
CA ASP A 499 -3.74 18.12 -11.39
C ASP A 499 -4.32 16.73 -11.62
N ASP A 500 -4.88 16.58 -12.80
CA ASP A 500 -5.49 15.35 -13.28
C ASP A 500 -4.51 14.47 -14.08
N SER A 501 -3.20 14.76 -14.07
CA SER A 501 -2.22 13.96 -14.81
C SER A 501 -2.14 12.48 -14.37
N LEU A 502 -2.61 12.16 -13.15
CA LEU A 502 -2.78 10.79 -12.66
C LEU A 502 -4.14 10.17 -13.00
N ALA A 503 -5.05 10.89 -13.67
CA ALA A 503 -6.33 10.34 -14.11
C ALA A 503 -6.19 9.45 -15.37
N GLY A 504 -5.11 9.64 -16.15
CA GLY A 504 -4.87 8.93 -17.42
C GLY A 504 -4.16 7.58 -17.32
N GLY A 505 -3.65 7.20 -16.13
CA GLY A 505 -2.95 5.93 -15.94
C GLY A 505 -2.45 5.76 -14.50
N TYR A 506 -2.12 4.52 -14.13
CA TYR A 506 -1.80 4.19 -12.75
C TYR A 506 -0.29 4.14 -12.50
N PRO A 507 0.23 4.81 -11.46
CA PRO A 507 1.64 4.74 -11.12
C PRO A 507 2.00 3.35 -10.55
N ALA A 508 3.12 2.81 -11.00
CA ALA A 508 3.63 1.49 -10.57
C ALA A 508 4.63 1.54 -9.41
N ALA A 509 5.13 2.73 -9.04
CA ALA A 509 6.06 2.92 -7.93
C ALA A 509 5.47 3.87 -6.86
N VAL A 510 5.60 3.51 -5.58
CA VAL A 510 5.11 4.32 -4.44
C VAL A 510 6.12 4.37 -3.29
N ALA A 511 6.23 5.53 -2.63
CA ALA A 511 6.97 5.70 -1.37
C ALA A 511 6.40 6.87 -0.54
N HIS A 512 6.68 6.89 0.76
CA HIS A 512 6.43 8.06 1.61
C HIS A 512 7.77 8.71 2.00
N PHE A 513 7.89 10.02 1.80
CA PHE A 513 9.10 10.77 2.12
C PHE A 513 8.77 12.25 2.38
N GLU A 514 9.31 12.81 3.47
CA GLU A 514 9.11 14.21 3.88
C GLU A 514 7.62 14.65 3.92
N GLN A 515 6.76 13.84 4.55
CA GLN A 515 5.30 14.09 4.67
C GLN A 515 4.57 14.24 3.32
N ARG A 516 5.10 13.59 2.27
CA ARG A 516 4.44 13.48 0.97
C ARG A 516 4.41 12.03 0.55
N ARG A 517 3.36 11.68 -0.18
CA ARG A 517 3.32 10.46 -0.98
C ARG A 517 3.98 10.72 -2.30
N TRP A 518 4.96 9.91 -2.64
CA TRP A 518 5.68 9.93 -3.90
C TRP A 518 5.20 8.79 -4.77
N VAL A 519 4.87 9.10 -6.02
CA VAL A 519 4.42 8.12 -7.01
C VAL A 519 5.12 8.34 -8.33
N ALA A 520 5.34 7.26 -9.09
CA ALA A 520 5.99 7.34 -10.39
C ALA A 520 5.58 6.20 -11.31
N ASN A 521 6.01 6.30 -12.57
CA ASN A 521 5.86 5.27 -13.60
C ASN A 521 4.40 4.94 -13.94
N THR A 522 3.72 5.86 -14.60
CA THR A 522 2.46 5.55 -15.30
C THR A 522 2.78 5.00 -16.69
N ALA A 523 1.84 4.27 -17.30
CA ALA A 523 1.99 3.72 -18.66
C ALA A 523 2.47 4.77 -19.70
N ASP A 524 1.87 5.96 -19.66
CA ASP A 524 2.19 7.08 -20.55
C ASP A 524 3.37 7.95 -20.06
N GLY A 525 3.70 7.87 -18.77
CA GLY A 525 4.72 8.66 -18.09
C GLY A 525 5.70 7.82 -17.28
N PRO A 526 6.50 6.92 -17.90
CA PRO A 526 7.41 5.99 -17.20
C PRO A 526 8.54 6.70 -16.42
N GLN A 527 8.84 7.94 -16.80
CA GLN A 527 9.90 8.80 -16.26
C GLN A 527 9.35 9.92 -15.37
N GLN A 528 8.03 10.00 -15.25
CA GLN A 528 7.38 11.06 -14.52
C GLN A 528 7.22 10.66 -13.05
N VAL A 529 7.46 11.64 -12.19
CA VAL A 529 7.40 11.53 -10.74
C VAL A 529 6.49 12.62 -10.23
N TRP A 530 5.62 12.24 -9.32
CA TRP A 530 4.73 13.14 -8.62
C TRP A 530 4.89 12.98 -7.11
N ALA A 531 4.61 14.05 -6.38
CA ALA A 531 4.36 13.95 -4.95
C ALA A 531 3.13 14.76 -4.56
N SER A 532 2.32 14.22 -3.66
CA SER A 532 1.17 14.90 -3.05
C SER A 532 1.60 16.20 -2.36
N ARG A 533 0.64 17.08 -2.05
CA ARG A 533 0.86 18.20 -1.14
C ARG A 533 1.38 17.71 0.22
N ILE A 534 2.16 18.57 0.87
CA ILE A 534 2.71 18.25 2.19
C ILE A 534 1.59 17.99 3.21
N GLY A 535 1.75 16.95 4.02
CA GLY A 535 0.79 16.56 5.06
C GLY A 535 -0.47 15.88 4.52
N THR A 536 -0.53 15.61 3.22
CA THR A 536 -1.66 14.92 2.57
C THR A 536 -1.15 13.71 1.79
N GLU A 537 -2.03 12.73 1.61
CA GLU A 537 -1.69 11.47 0.94
C GLU A 537 -2.14 11.43 -0.53
N SER A 538 -3.21 12.13 -0.87
CA SER A 538 -3.84 12.08 -2.20
C SER A 538 -4.08 13.44 -2.86
N ASP A 539 -3.81 14.55 -2.15
CA ASP A 539 -4.06 15.89 -2.66
C ASP A 539 -2.99 16.31 -3.67
N MET A 540 -3.43 16.51 -4.92
CA MET A 540 -2.60 16.86 -6.09
C MET A 540 -2.84 18.30 -6.56
N VAL A 541 -3.30 19.18 -5.66
CA VAL A 541 -3.58 20.58 -5.99
C VAL A 541 -2.33 21.48 -6.06
N TYR A 542 -2.41 22.56 -6.83
CA TYR A 542 -1.36 23.59 -6.96
C TYR A 542 -1.86 24.99 -7.30
N HIS A 543 -0.96 25.96 -7.19
CA HIS A 543 -1.22 27.36 -7.48
C HIS A 543 -0.42 27.87 -8.69
N ILE A 544 -0.85 29.01 -9.24
CA ILE A 544 -0.10 29.76 -10.25
C ILE A 544 0.13 31.18 -9.69
N PRO A 545 1.37 31.59 -9.36
CA PRO A 545 2.60 30.80 -9.34
C PRO A 545 2.58 29.71 -8.27
N VAL A 546 3.38 28.66 -8.47
CA VAL A 546 3.46 27.51 -7.55
C VAL A 546 3.99 27.94 -6.17
N GLN A 547 3.40 27.36 -5.12
CA GLN A 547 3.80 27.55 -3.74
C GLN A 547 4.68 26.38 -3.25
N SER A 548 5.38 26.55 -2.13
CA SER A 548 6.29 25.53 -1.60
C SER A 548 5.58 24.29 -1.05
N THR A 549 4.31 24.42 -0.67
CA THR A 549 3.46 23.35 -0.12
C THR A 549 2.71 22.56 -1.19
N ASP A 550 2.66 23.07 -2.43
CA ASP A 550 1.94 22.47 -3.56
C ASP A 550 2.47 21.08 -3.90
N ARG A 551 1.68 20.35 -4.69
CA ARG A 551 2.10 19.12 -5.36
C ARG A 551 3.43 19.31 -6.08
N ILE A 552 4.23 18.25 -6.13
CA ILE A 552 5.44 18.17 -6.94
C ILE A 552 5.14 17.35 -8.21
N SER A 553 5.62 17.81 -9.37
CA SER A 553 5.58 17.06 -10.62
C SER A 553 6.82 17.38 -11.46
N PHE A 554 7.58 16.35 -11.84
CA PHE A 554 8.73 16.49 -12.74
C PHE A 554 9.00 15.18 -13.49
N SER A 555 9.81 15.24 -14.54
CA SER A 555 10.32 14.06 -15.24
C SER A 555 11.83 13.93 -15.06
N ILE A 556 12.31 12.70 -14.93
CA ILE A 556 13.75 12.44 -14.89
C ILE A 556 14.36 12.65 -16.29
N ALA A 557 15.50 13.33 -16.35
CA ALA A 557 16.27 13.47 -17.59
C ALA A 557 17.20 12.27 -17.75
N SER A 558 16.86 11.35 -18.67
CA SER A 558 17.70 10.20 -19.03
C SER A 558 18.05 10.20 -20.53
N ARG A 559 19.11 9.46 -20.90
CA ARG A 559 19.53 9.26 -22.30
C ARG A 559 18.63 8.28 -23.05
N GLN A 560 17.90 7.44 -22.33
CA GLN A 560 17.01 6.40 -22.85
C GLN A 560 15.69 6.47 -22.10
N ARG A 561 14.64 5.81 -22.61
CA ARG A 561 13.37 5.65 -21.87
C ARG A 561 13.69 4.80 -20.63
N ALA A 562 13.72 5.45 -19.47
CA ALA A 562 14.10 4.84 -18.19
C ALA A 562 12.85 4.66 -17.34
N GLU A 563 12.43 3.42 -17.13
CA GLU A 563 11.24 3.12 -16.35
C GLU A 563 11.57 3.13 -14.85
N ILE A 564 10.86 3.95 -14.07
CA ILE A 564 11.07 4.02 -12.62
C ILE A 564 10.42 2.80 -11.97
N ARG A 565 11.23 1.93 -11.36
CA ARG A 565 10.78 0.69 -10.74
C ARG A 565 10.62 0.81 -9.23
N HIS A 566 11.51 1.52 -8.56
CA HIS A 566 11.44 1.73 -7.10
C HIS A 566 11.75 3.16 -6.72
N ILE A 567 11.05 3.65 -5.71
CA ILE A 567 11.35 4.90 -5.02
C ILE A 567 11.82 4.51 -3.62
N VAL A 568 13.09 4.76 -3.30
CA VAL A 568 13.70 4.31 -2.05
C VAL A 568 13.98 5.53 -1.16
N PRO A 569 13.26 5.68 -0.04
CA PRO A 569 13.51 6.75 0.93
C PRO A 569 14.68 6.37 1.85
N LEU A 570 15.88 6.88 1.53
CA LEU A 570 17.00 6.92 2.48
C LEU A 570 17.10 8.34 3.07
N GLN A 571 18.27 8.76 3.55
CA GLN A 571 18.51 10.17 3.91
C GLN A 571 18.21 11.13 2.74
N GLN A 572 18.40 10.65 1.52
CA GLN A 572 17.98 11.31 0.29
C GLN A 572 17.16 10.31 -0.53
N LEU A 573 16.19 10.80 -1.28
CA LEU A 573 15.35 9.96 -2.11
C LEU A 573 16.16 9.41 -3.29
N LEU A 574 16.11 8.10 -3.49
CA LEU A 574 16.68 7.42 -4.65
C LEU A 574 15.57 6.93 -5.56
N LEU A 575 15.64 7.29 -6.84
CA LEU A 575 14.80 6.76 -7.90
C LEU A 575 15.59 5.68 -8.64
N MET A 576 15.11 4.45 -8.53
CA MET A 576 15.71 3.28 -9.16
C MET A 576 14.97 3.01 -10.48
N THR A 577 15.70 2.99 -11.58
CA THR A 577 15.13 2.70 -12.90
C THR A 577 15.68 1.40 -13.48
N ASP A 578 15.14 0.94 -14.61
CA ASP A 578 15.66 -0.18 -15.38
C ASP A 578 17.03 0.08 -16.04
N THR A 579 17.48 1.35 -16.12
CA THR A 579 18.72 1.73 -16.83
C THR A 579 19.74 2.47 -15.96
N GLY A 580 19.34 2.96 -14.79
CA GLY A 580 20.22 3.68 -13.87
C GLY A 580 19.55 4.17 -12.60
N GLU A 581 20.34 4.75 -11.72
CA GLU A 581 19.90 5.19 -10.40
C GLU A 581 20.10 6.70 -10.25
N TYR A 582 19.09 7.37 -9.74
CA TYR A 582 19.04 8.83 -9.66
C TYR A 582 18.77 9.27 -8.23
N ARG A 583 19.53 10.24 -7.77
CA ARG A 583 19.34 10.89 -6.47
C ARG A 583 18.53 12.16 -6.64
N VAL A 584 17.54 12.35 -5.78
CA VAL A 584 16.76 13.60 -5.69
C VAL A 584 17.21 14.38 -4.46
N THR A 585 17.56 15.65 -4.66
CA THR A 585 18.01 16.55 -3.60
C THR A 585 17.38 17.94 -3.78
N PRO A 586 17.21 18.71 -2.70
CA PRO A 586 16.90 20.12 -2.84
C PRO A 586 18.10 20.90 -3.39
N VAL A 587 17.85 22.02 -4.05
CA VAL A 587 18.83 22.99 -4.54
C VAL A 587 18.46 24.37 -4.00
N ASN A 588 19.44 25.04 -3.40
CA ASN A 588 19.29 26.35 -2.77
C ASN A 588 18.17 26.39 -1.70
N SER A 589 17.91 25.25 -1.05
CA SER A 589 16.86 25.06 -0.04
C SER A 589 17.22 23.87 0.86
N ASP A 590 16.68 23.87 2.08
CA ASP A 590 16.79 22.74 3.01
C ASP A 590 15.69 21.69 2.79
N ALA A 591 14.61 22.06 2.10
CA ALA A 591 13.46 21.20 1.83
C ALA A 591 13.19 21.04 0.33
N ILE A 592 12.63 19.89 -0.04
CA ILE A 592 12.17 19.61 -1.40
C ILE A 592 10.80 20.26 -1.63
N THR A 593 10.76 21.19 -2.56
CA THR A 593 9.56 21.95 -2.97
C THR A 593 9.48 21.95 -4.50
N PRO A 594 8.33 22.29 -5.10
CA PRO A 594 8.16 22.25 -6.57
C PRO A 594 9.23 23.03 -7.36
N THR A 595 9.83 24.08 -6.77
CA THR A 595 10.85 24.91 -7.42
C THR A 595 12.29 24.61 -7.00
N THR A 596 12.51 23.74 -6.02
CA THR A 596 13.85 23.47 -5.45
C THR A 596 14.39 22.09 -5.80
N ILE A 597 13.73 21.32 -6.66
CA ILE A 597 14.14 19.93 -6.96
C ILE A 597 15.34 19.88 -7.89
N ALA A 598 16.30 19.01 -7.58
CA ALA A 598 17.32 18.56 -8.52
C ALA A 598 17.46 17.04 -8.51
N VAL A 599 17.53 16.49 -9.72
CA VAL A 599 17.73 15.06 -9.97
C VAL A 599 19.11 14.86 -10.59
N ARG A 600 19.90 13.92 -10.05
CA ARG A 600 21.27 13.63 -10.54
C ARG A 600 21.52 12.12 -10.58
N ALA A 601 21.96 11.63 -11.73
CA ALA A 601 22.37 10.23 -11.90
C ALA A 601 23.54 9.90 -10.97
N GLN A 602 23.48 8.74 -10.31
CA GLN A 602 24.55 8.19 -9.47
C GLN A 602 25.30 7.09 -10.23
N SER A 603 24.56 6.24 -10.94
CA SER A 603 25.10 5.12 -11.71
C SER A 603 24.13 4.77 -12.86
N TYR A 604 24.57 3.94 -13.79
CA TYR A 604 23.82 3.52 -14.99
C TYR A 604 23.73 1.99 -15.09
N VAL A 605 23.52 1.33 -13.94
CA VAL A 605 23.37 -0.13 -13.90
C VAL A 605 21.91 -0.51 -14.14
N GLY A 606 20.99 0.15 -13.45
CA GLY A 606 19.57 -0.18 -13.44
C GLY A 606 19.25 -1.33 -12.49
N CYS A 607 17.96 -1.51 -12.18
CA CYS A 607 17.46 -2.53 -11.26
C CYS A 607 16.33 -3.37 -11.86
N THR A 608 16.03 -4.54 -11.30
CA THR A 608 14.80 -5.33 -11.59
C THR A 608 13.60 -4.88 -10.75
N SER A 609 12.44 -5.54 -10.89
CA SER A 609 11.27 -5.31 -10.03
C SER A 609 11.39 -5.91 -8.62
N VAL A 610 12.45 -6.68 -8.35
CA VAL A 610 12.73 -7.23 -7.02
C VAL A 610 12.88 -6.09 -6.03
N SER A 611 12.16 -6.18 -4.91
CA SER A 611 12.18 -5.14 -3.87
C SER A 611 13.60 -4.92 -3.33
N PRO A 612 14.12 -3.68 -3.36
CA PRO A 612 15.43 -3.38 -2.77
C PRO A 612 15.43 -3.58 -1.26
N ILE A 613 16.59 -3.98 -0.72
CA ILE A 613 16.79 -4.19 0.71
C ILE A 613 17.62 -3.05 1.28
N ILE A 614 17.15 -2.42 2.35
CA ILE A 614 17.92 -1.42 3.09
C ILE A 614 18.60 -2.10 4.29
N VAL A 615 19.93 -2.06 4.32
CA VAL A 615 20.75 -2.50 5.45
C VAL A 615 21.51 -1.29 5.99
N ASN A 616 21.11 -0.82 7.17
CA ASN A 616 21.62 0.41 7.79
C ASN A 616 21.50 1.62 6.84
N SER A 617 22.60 2.09 6.25
CA SER A 617 22.65 3.19 5.27
C SER A 617 23.00 2.74 3.84
N THR A 618 23.08 1.42 3.61
CA THR A 618 23.42 0.82 2.32
C THR A 618 22.20 0.15 1.71
N LEU A 619 22.01 0.35 0.40
CA LEU A 619 20.94 -0.26 -0.38
C LEU A 619 21.49 -1.49 -1.11
N LEU A 620 20.82 -2.63 -1.00
CA LEU A 620 21.03 -3.78 -1.86
C LEU A 620 19.93 -3.83 -2.93
N PHE A 621 20.31 -4.05 -4.18
CA PHE A 621 19.37 -4.15 -5.29
C PHE A 621 19.86 -5.16 -6.34
N CYS A 622 18.92 -5.81 -7.02
CA CYS A 622 19.20 -6.70 -8.13
C CYS A 622 19.37 -5.88 -9.41
N ALA A 623 20.51 -6.04 -10.09
CA ALA A 623 20.83 -5.30 -11.30
C ALA A 623 19.86 -5.64 -12.44
N ALA A 624 19.53 -4.66 -13.29
CA ALA A 624 18.57 -4.83 -14.38
C ALA A 624 18.93 -5.96 -15.38
N ARG A 625 20.20 -6.36 -15.44
CA ARG A 625 20.70 -7.44 -16.30
C ARG A 625 21.77 -8.25 -15.58
N GLY A 626 21.84 -9.53 -15.93
CA GLY A 626 22.90 -10.44 -15.49
C GLY A 626 22.66 -11.09 -14.13
N GLY A 627 21.50 -10.91 -13.50
CA GLY A 627 21.16 -11.62 -12.25
C GLY A 627 21.91 -11.16 -11.00
N HIS A 628 22.90 -10.27 -11.13
CA HIS A 628 23.76 -9.88 -10.02
C HIS A 628 23.05 -8.99 -9.00
N VAL A 629 23.29 -9.29 -7.72
CA VAL A 629 22.98 -8.42 -6.59
C VAL A 629 24.12 -7.43 -6.37
N ARG A 630 23.77 -6.15 -6.19
CA ARG A 630 24.68 -5.04 -5.97
C ARG A 630 24.37 -4.30 -4.68
N GLU A 631 25.41 -3.71 -4.11
CA GLU A 631 25.28 -2.73 -3.03
C GLU A 631 25.40 -1.31 -3.59
N MET A 632 24.77 -0.36 -2.91
CA MET A 632 24.90 1.07 -3.13
C MET A 632 24.96 1.79 -1.80
N GLY A 633 26.09 2.44 -1.52
CA GLY A 633 26.31 3.22 -0.30
C GLY A 633 26.75 4.63 -0.61
N PHE A 634 26.39 5.59 0.25
CA PHE A 634 26.85 6.97 0.12
C PHE A 634 28.32 7.11 0.53
N SER A 635 29.16 7.64 -0.35
CA SER A 635 30.56 7.96 -0.05
C SER A 635 30.74 9.46 0.11
N ALA A 636 31.08 9.88 1.33
CA ALA A 636 31.35 11.28 1.64
C ALA A 636 32.61 11.83 0.91
N GLN A 637 33.54 10.97 0.50
CA GLN A 637 34.75 11.38 -0.21
C GLN A 637 34.47 11.88 -1.63
N VAL A 638 33.48 11.30 -2.30
CA VAL A 638 33.06 11.67 -3.66
C VAL A 638 31.67 12.35 -3.70
N ASP A 639 31.03 12.55 -2.55
CA ASP A 639 29.69 13.14 -2.38
C ASP A 639 28.60 12.49 -3.27
N SER A 640 28.70 11.17 -3.44
CA SER A 640 27.86 10.41 -4.36
C SER A 640 27.64 8.99 -3.85
N TYR A 641 26.55 8.37 -4.30
CA TYR A 641 26.30 6.96 -4.08
C TYR A 641 27.16 6.12 -5.03
N VAL A 642 27.91 5.19 -4.47
CA VAL A 642 28.82 4.30 -5.21
C VAL A 642 28.25 2.89 -5.18
N THR A 643 28.25 2.22 -6.33
CA THR A 643 27.76 0.84 -6.46
C THR A 643 28.89 -0.18 -6.43
N GLY A 644 28.72 -1.28 -5.69
CA GLY A 644 29.61 -2.44 -5.66
C GLY A 644 28.88 -3.71 -6.13
N ASP A 645 29.62 -4.65 -6.74
CA ASP A 645 29.07 -5.96 -7.11
C ASP A 645 29.35 -6.97 -6.00
N LEU A 646 28.30 -7.48 -5.36
CA LEU A 646 28.43 -8.48 -4.30
C LEU A 646 28.52 -9.91 -4.86
N SER A 647 28.00 -10.11 -6.08
CA SER A 647 27.83 -11.43 -6.70
C SER A 647 29.10 -11.92 -7.39
N ILE A 648 30.04 -11.00 -7.69
CA ILE A 648 31.26 -11.28 -8.46
C ILE A 648 32.10 -12.46 -7.95
N ARG A 649 32.09 -12.75 -6.64
CA ARG A 649 32.85 -13.87 -6.07
C ARG A 649 32.15 -15.21 -6.18
N ALA A 650 30.83 -15.22 -6.37
CA ALA A 650 29.99 -16.39 -6.48
C ALA A 650 29.20 -16.36 -7.80
N SER A 651 29.84 -15.93 -8.89
CA SER A 651 29.19 -15.66 -10.18
C SER A 651 28.42 -16.86 -10.73
N HIS A 652 28.86 -18.09 -10.44
CA HIS A 652 28.16 -19.32 -10.81
C HIS A 652 26.76 -19.50 -10.19
N LEU A 653 26.41 -18.71 -9.17
CA LEU A 653 25.06 -18.68 -8.58
C LEU A 653 24.14 -17.65 -9.26
N PHE A 654 24.67 -16.75 -10.10
CA PHE A 654 23.94 -15.60 -10.65
C PHE A 654 24.01 -15.52 -12.18
N ASP A 655 25.14 -15.90 -12.77
CA ASP A 655 25.35 -15.86 -14.22
C ASP A 655 24.35 -16.79 -14.93
N GLY A 656 23.50 -16.20 -15.77
CA GLY A 656 22.46 -16.93 -16.51
C GLY A 656 21.17 -17.18 -15.72
N HIS A 657 21.07 -16.63 -14.51
CA HIS A 657 19.92 -16.71 -13.62
C HIS A 657 19.34 -15.32 -13.33
N GLU A 658 18.08 -15.28 -12.90
CA GLU A 658 17.42 -14.06 -12.45
C GLU A 658 16.95 -14.21 -11.00
N ILE A 659 16.97 -13.10 -10.26
CA ILE A 659 16.41 -13.05 -8.90
C ILE A 659 14.93 -12.68 -9.00
N ILE A 660 14.08 -13.43 -8.31
CA ILE A 660 12.61 -13.29 -8.34
C ILE A 660 12.11 -12.44 -7.16
N ASP A 661 12.61 -12.71 -5.95
CA ASP A 661 12.14 -12.07 -4.72
C ASP A 661 13.28 -11.90 -3.72
N SER A 662 13.11 -11.00 -2.76
CA SER A 662 14.12 -10.79 -1.72
C SER A 662 13.56 -10.29 -0.40
N THR A 663 14.26 -10.59 0.69
CA THR A 663 13.95 -10.08 2.03
C THR A 663 15.20 -10.00 2.91
N PHE A 664 15.09 -9.35 4.06
CA PHE A 664 16.19 -9.22 5.02
C PHE A 664 15.78 -9.65 6.42
N SER A 665 16.59 -10.53 6.99
CA SER A 665 16.55 -10.94 8.40
C SER A 665 17.61 -10.14 9.15
N LYS A 666 17.24 -9.48 10.25
CA LYS A 666 18.15 -8.71 11.11
C LYS A 666 18.69 -9.55 12.25
N SER A 667 17.83 -10.37 12.86
CA SER A 667 18.13 -11.19 14.05
C SER A 667 17.86 -12.67 13.77
N PRO A 668 18.61 -13.62 14.34
CA PRO A 668 19.81 -13.44 15.17
C PRO A 668 21.05 -13.06 14.33
N TYR A 669 21.02 -13.32 13.03
CA TYR A 669 22.09 -12.98 12.10
C TYR A 669 21.55 -12.11 10.95
N PRO A 670 22.28 -11.07 10.54
CA PRO A 670 21.92 -10.22 9.42
C PRO A 670 22.14 -10.96 8.09
N ILE A 671 21.06 -11.45 7.48
CA ILE A 671 21.07 -12.23 6.25
C ILE A 671 20.08 -11.62 5.25
N ALA A 672 20.59 -11.27 4.07
CA ALA A 672 19.76 -10.97 2.90
C ALA A 672 19.46 -12.27 2.16
N TRP A 673 18.18 -12.52 1.92
CA TRP A 673 17.66 -13.73 1.28
C TRP A 673 17.13 -13.39 -0.10
N PHE A 674 17.41 -14.24 -1.08
CA PHE A 674 17.00 -14.07 -2.47
C PHE A 674 16.49 -15.39 -3.03
N THR A 675 15.38 -15.35 -3.76
CA THR A 675 14.92 -16.50 -4.56
C THR A 675 15.39 -16.36 -5.99
N SER A 676 15.96 -17.43 -6.54
CA SER A 676 16.47 -17.51 -7.90
C SER A 676 15.44 -18.20 -8.82
N ASP A 677 15.48 -17.89 -10.11
CA ASP A 677 14.61 -18.48 -11.14
C ASP A 677 14.79 -19.99 -11.32
N ASP A 678 15.95 -20.52 -10.97
CA ASP A 678 16.24 -21.95 -10.90
C ASP A 678 15.63 -22.66 -9.67
N GLY A 679 14.92 -21.91 -8.82
CA GLY A 679 14.23 -22.42 -7.64
C GLY A 679 15.11 -22.60 -6.41
N ARG A 680 16.35 -22.10 -6.42
CA ARG A 680 17.23 -22.06 -5.24
C ARG A 680 16.96 -20.83 -4.37
N LEU A 681 17.22 -20.98 -3.07
CA LEU A 681 17.24 -19.88 -2.11
C LEU A 681 18.69 -19.49 -1.83
N LEU A 682 19.07 -18.25 -2.10
CA LEU A 682 20.41 -17.72 -1.88
C LEU A 682 20.42 -16.88 -0.60
N GLY A 683 21.41 -17.08 0.25
CA GLY A 683 21.63 -16.32 1.48
C GLY A 683 22.95 -15.54 1.40
N LEU A 684 22.90 -14.26 1.77
CA LEU A 684 24.06 -13.42 1.97
C LEU A 684 24.09 -12.92 3.41
N THR A 685 25.02 -13.45 4.19
CA THR A 685 25.32 -12.87 5.51
C THR A 685 26.09 -11.58 5.30
N TYR A 686 25.47 -10.45 5.64
CA TYR A 686 25.92 -9.13 5.22
C TYR A 686 25.96 -8.14 6.38
N ILE A 687 27.15 -7.65 6.67
CA ILE A 687 27.40 -6.55 7.62
C ILE A 687 28.40 -5.61 6.94
N PRO A 688 27.93 -4.53 6.28
CA PRO A 688 28.80 -3.66 5.50
C PRO A 688 29.87 -2.98 6.37
N GLU A 689 29.54 -2.60 7.61
CA GLU A 689 30.45 -1.90 8.52
C GLU A 689 31.66 -2.75 8.94
N GLU A 690 31.49 -4.08 8.95
CA GLU A 690 32.53 -5.06 9.30
C GLU A 690 33.14 -5.72 8.05
N ASN A 691 32.75 -5.28 6.84
CA ASN A 691 33.17 -5.88 5.57
C ASN A 691 32.90 -7.40 5.50
N VAL A 692 31.77 -7.81 6.08
CA VAL A 692 31.28 -9.19 6.05
C VAL A 692 30.28 -9.32 4.93
N GLY A 693 30.58 -10.18 3.97
CA GLY A 693 29.72 -10.58 2.88
C GLY A 693 30.07 -12.03 2.52
N ALA A 694 29.16 -12.96 2.81
CA ALA A 694 29.39 -14.39 2.62
C ALA A 694 28.16 -15.07 2.00
N TRP A 695 28.28 -15.44 0.73
CA TRP A 695 27.24 -16.18 0.00
C TRP A 695 27.17 -17.64 0.43
N HIS A 696 25.96 -18.16 0.40
CA HIS A 696 25.61 -19.56 0.59
C HIS A 696 24.25 -19.81 -0.08
N TRP A 697 23.90 -21.07 -0.34
CA TRP A 697 22.65 -21.39 -1.05
C TRP A 697 21.96 -22.63 -0.48
N HIS A 698 20.66 -22.71 -0.74
CA HIS A 698 19.76 -23.70 -0.18
C HIS A 698 18.84 -24.27 -1.25
N ASP A 699 18.56 -25.55 -1.10
CA ASP A 699 17.56 -26.27 -1.87
C ASP A 699 16.73 -27.17 -0.94
N THR A 700 15.60 -27.61 -1.47
CA THR A 700 14.65 -28.52 -0.83
C THR A 700 14.08 -29.45 -1.91
N ASP A 701 13.24 -30.41 -1.54
CA ASP A 701 12.47 -31.21 -2.52
C ASP A 701 11.29 -30.38 -3.08
N GLY A 702 11.63 -29.39 -3.90
CA GLY A 702 10.72 -28.36 -4.41
C GLY A 702 11.50 -27.14 -4.91
N LEU A 703 10.76 -26.14 -5.39
CA LEU A 703 11.29 -24.88 -5.91
C LEU A 703 10.83 -23.72 -5.04
N PHE A 704 11.77 -22.92 -4.52
CA PHE A 704 11.44 -21.69 -3.80
C PHE A 704 10.90 -20.63 -4.77
N GLN A 705 9.77 -20.00 -4.41
CA GLN A 705 9.08 -19.02 -5.27
C GLN A 705 9.03 -17.61 -4.67
N SER A 706 8.82 -17.49 -3.35
CA SER A 706 8.76 -16.19 -2.65
C SER A 706 9.34 -16.33 -1.26
N VAL A 707 9.83 -15.20 -0.71
CA VAL A 707 10.49 -15.18 0.59
C VAL A 707 10.15 -13.90 1.35
N CYS A 708 9.85 -14.03 2.64
CA CYS A 708 9.63 -12.89 3.52
C CYS A 708 10.18 -13.18 4.92
N SER A 709 10.65 -12.15 5.62
CA SER A 709 11.17 -12.30 6.98
C SER A 709 10.41 -11.39 7.93
N ILE A 710 9.86 -11.96 8.99
CA ILE A 710 9.10 -11.24 10.02
C ILE A 710 9.69 -11.50 11.42
N PRO A 711 9.69 -10.51 12.31
CA PRO A 711 10.10 -10.71 13.70
C PRO A 711 9.09 -11.58 14.44
N GLU A 712 9.59 -12.61 15.13
CA GLU A 712 8.82 -13.47 16.03
C GLU A 712 9.61 -13.71 17.32
N GLY A 713 9.10 -13.21 18.44
CA GLY A 713 9.83 -13.22 19.71
C GLY A 713 11.11 -12.38 19.65
N LEU A 714 12.28 -13.03 19.68
CA LEU A 714 13.60 -12.37 19.69
C LEU A 714 14.38 -12.53 18.37
N GLU A 715 13.82 -13.27 17.42
CA GLU A 715 14.47 -13.59 16.14
C GLU A 715 13.57 -13.19 14.97
N ASP A 716 14.18 -12.92 13.81
CA ASP A 716 13.42 -12.80 12.57
C ASP A 716 13.33 -14.20 11.93
N ARG A 717 12.12 -14.62 11.58
CA ARG A 717 11.85 -15.92 10.96
C ARG A 717 11.58 -15.77 9.49
N LEU A 718 12.28 -16.59 8.71
CA LEU A 718 12.13 -16.66 7.27
C LEU A 718 10.92 -17.52 6.90
N TYR A 719 9.98 -16.94 6.17
CA TYR A 719 8.91 -17.64 5.50
C TYR A 719 9.21 -17.78 4.02
N VAL A 720 8.84 -18.93 3.47
CA VAL A 720 9.05 -19.28 2.07
C VAL A 720 7.79 -19.87 1.47
N VAL A 721 7.58 -19.60 0.19
CA VAL A 721 6.61 -20.31 -0.65
C VAL A 721 7.39 -21.32 -1.48
N VAL A 722 6.97 -22.59 -1.46
CA VAL A 722 7.65 -23.68 -2.16
C VAL A 722 6.66 -24.43 -3.04
N ALA A 723 6.93 -24.50 -4.34
CA ALA A 723 6.21 -25.37 -5.26
C ALA A 723 6.85 -26.77 -5.27
N ARG A 724 6.07 -27.81 -4.97
CA ARG A 724 6.53 -29.19 -4.87
C ARG A 724 5.47 -30.19 -5.33
N ASN A 725 5.84 -31.47 -5.42
CA ASN A 725 4.88 -32.55 -5.63
C ASN A 725 4.81 -33.39 -4.34
N LEU A 726 3.63 -33.46 -3.72
CA LEU A 726 3.38 -34.24 -2.51
C LEU A 726 2.35 -35.33 -2.82
N GLY A 727 2.70 -36.60 -2.60
CA GLY A 727 1.85 -37.75 -2.91
C GLY A 727 1.50 -37.86 -4.39
N GLY A 728 2.32 -37.30 -5.27
CA GLY A 728 2.07 -37.20 -6.72
C GLY A 728 1.14 -36.06 -7.15
N VAL A 729 0.76 -35.16 -6.23
CA VAL A 729 -0.07 -33.97 -6.51
C VAL A 729 0.81 -32.72 -6.44
N ALA A 730 0.70 -31.85 -7.45
CA ALA A 730 1.38 -30.56 -7.44
C ALA A 730 0.75 -29.67 -6.37
N THR A 731 1.58 -29.17 -5.45
CA THR A 731 1.16 -28.40 -4.27
C THR A 731 2.17 -27.30 -3.97
N THR A 732 1.67 -26.12 -3.66
CA THR A 732 2.43 -24.95 -3.23
C THR A 732 2.22 -24.76 -1.74
N THR A 733 3.30 -24.93 -0.98
CA THR A 733 3.31 -24.86 0.49
C THR A 733 3.88 -23.53 0.95
N ILE A 734 3.38 -23.05 2.09
CA ILE A 734 3.95 -21.95 2.86
C ILE A 734 4.63 -22.57 4.07
N GLU A 735 5.90 -22.26 4.22
CA GLU A 735 6.75 -22.87 5.24
C GLU A 735 7.56 -21.81 5.98
N ARG A 736 7.85 -22.10 7.24
CA ARG A 736 8.56 -21.22 8.17
C ARG A 736 9.87 -21.88 8.57
N MET A 737 10.99 -21.20 8.37
CA MET A 737 12.29 -21.70 8.82
C MET A 737 12.33 -21.81 10.35
N GLY A 738 12.86 -22.93 10.83
CA GLY A 738 13.11 -23.17 12.25
C GLY A 738 14.07 -22.15 12.87
N ALA A 739 14.27 -22.25 14.19
CA ALA A 739 15.11 -21.31 14.92
C ALA A 739 16.54 -21.35 14.42
N GLN A 740 17.15 -20.18 14.19
CA GLN A 740 18.56 -20.11 13.85
C GLN A 740 19.45 -20.21 15.10
N ALA A 741 18.93 -19.83 16.27
CA ALA A 741 19.55 -20.18 17.55
C ALA A 741 19.63 -21.70 17.69
N THR A 742 20.78 -22.18 18.14
CA THR A 742 20.95 -23.58 18.49
C THR A 742 20.05 -23.90 19.70
N PRO A 743 19.28 -24.99 19.66
CA PRO A 743 18.46 -25.40 20.80
C PRO A 743 19.32 -25.85 21.98
N ALA A 744 18.71 -25.93 23.16
CA ALA A 744 19.41 -26.33 24.38
C ALA A 744 19.85 -27.80 24.36
N THR A 745 19.06 -28.66 23.71
CA THR A 745 19.25 -30.10 23.61
C THR A 745 19.07 -30.57 22.17
N LEU A 746 19.64 -31.73 21.84
CA LEU A 746 19.67 -32.24 20.47
C LEU A 746 18.28 -32.64 19.96
N ASP A 747 17.41 -33.09 20.85
CA ASP A 747 16.02 -33.48 20.57
C ASP A 747 15.17 -32.35 19.98
N ASP A 748 15.40 -31.10 20.39
CA ASP A 748 14.73 -29.89 19.89
C ASP A 748 15.26 -29.42 18.51
N SER A 749 16.17 -30.16 17.89
CA SER A 749 16.79 -29.76 16.63
C SER A 749 15.88 -30.01 15.43
N PHE A 750 15.22 -28.95 14.96
CA PHE A 750 14.37 -29.01 13.77
C PHE A 750 15.21 -28.95 12.48
N CYS A 751 15.57 -30.12 11.93
CA CYS A 751 16.41 -30.27 10.72
C CYS A 751 15.70 -31.09 9.63
N VAL A 752 14.42 -30.79 9.36
CA VAL A 752 13.60 -31.41 8.31
C VAL A 752 12.78 -30.35 7.56
N ASP A 753 12.44 -30.59 6.29
CA ASP A 753 11.66 -29.65 5.46
C ASP A 753 10.19 -30.07 5.33
N CYS A 754 9.30 -29.11 5.05
CA CYS A 754 7.85 -29.33 5.04
C CYS A 754 7.36 -30.13 6.28
N GLY A 755 8.05 -29.95 7.41
CA GLY A 755 7.95 -30.84 8.56
C GLY A 755 7.01 -30.33 9.64
N LEU A 756 6.64 -31.22 10.55
CA LEU A 756 5.89 -30.91 11.78
C LEU A 756 6.59 -31.52 12.99
N THR A 757 6.29 -30.94 14.15
CA THR A 757 6.77 -31.40 15.46
C THR A 757 5.61 -31.98 16.24
N TYR A 758 5.79 -33.20 16.74
CA TYR A 758 5.01 -33.75 17.84
C TYR A 758 5.76 -33.44 19.14
N ASP A 759 5.15 -32.68 20.03
CA ASP A 759 5.68 -32.36 21.35
C ASP A 759 4.59 -32.64 22.39
N SER A 760 4.58 -33.87 22.90
CA SER A 760 3.55 -34.32 23.85
C SER A 760 4.00 -35.58 24.61
N THR A 761 3.06 -36.28 25.24
CA THR A 761 3.34 -37.52 25.96
C THR A 761 3.94 -38.59 25.04
N ALA A 762 4.92 -39.35 25.52
CA ALA A 762 5.62 -40.34 24.71
C ALA A 762 4.67 -41.30 23.97
N ALA A 763 4.76 -41.34 22.64
CA ALA A 763 3.89 -42.14 21.78
C ALA A 763 4.67 -42.91 20.72
N THR A 764 4.14 -44.05 20.29
CA THR A 764 4.69 -44.83 19.16
C THR A 764 4.02 -44.50 17.84
N THR A 765 2.85 -43.86 17.84
CA THR A 765 2.13 -43.46 16.62
C THR A 765 2.04 -41.95 16.59
N ILE A 766 2.57 -41.36 15.53
CA ILE A 766 2.57 -39.91 15.30
C ILE A 766 1.59 -39.62 14.17
N THR A 767 0.59 -38.78 14.43
CA THR A 767 -0.51 -38.41 13.51
C THR A 767 -0.35 -36.98 12.99
N GLU A 768 -1.37 -36.42 12.32
CA GLU A 768 -1.39 -35.05 11.76
C GLU A 768 -0.34 -34.81 10.65
N LEU A 769 0.07 -35.86 9.94
CA LEU A 769 1.03 -35.80 8.84
C LEU A 769 0.34 -35.96 7.47
N SER A 770 -0.93 -35.56 7.34
CA SER A 770 -1.73 -35.78 6.13
C SER A 770 -1.11 -35.11 4.89
N HIS A 771 -0.44 -33.97 5.06
CA HIS A 771 0.23 -33.23 3.99
C HIS A 771 1.43 -33.99 3.41
N LEU A 772 2.05 -34.91 4.15
CA LEU A 772 3.19 -35.73 3.70
C LEU A 772 2.78 -37.15 3.31
N ASN A 773 1.49 -37.43 3.12
CA ASN A 773 1.04 -38.79 2.84
C ASN A 773 1.70 -39.38 1.57
N ALA A 774 2.19 -40.62 1.68
CA ALA A 774 3.00 -41.33 0.69
C ALA A 774 4.46 -40.86 0.52
N GLU A 775 4.90 -39.83 1.26
CA GLU A 775 6.29 -39.37 1.22
C GLU A 775 7.22 -40.20 2.13
N ALA A 776 8.46 -40.35 1.67
CA ALA A 776 9.55 -40.87 2.49
C ALA A 776 10.10 -39.73 3.37
N VAL A 777 10.13 -39.95 4.68
CA VAL A 777 10.43 -38.90 5.65
C VAL A 777 11.68 -39.20 6.46
N SER A 778 12.36 -38.13 6.87
CA SER A 778 13.38 -38.15 7.90
C SER A 778 12.75 -37.85 9.25
N VAL A 779 13.22 -38.54 10.29
CA VAL A 779 12.63 -38.45 11.63
C VAL A 779 13.73 -38.30 12.68
N LEU A 780 13.58 -37.30 13.54
CA LEU A 780 14.34 -37.16 14.78
C LEU A 780 13.37 -37.39 15.95
N ALA A 781 13.64 -38.38 16.80
CA ALA A 781 12.79 -38.76 17.93
C ALA A 781 13.61 -38.77 19.23
N ASP A 782 13.32 -37.86 20.15
CA ASP A 782 14.08 -37.63 21.40
C ASP A 782 15.60 -37.61 21.16
N GLY A 783 16.04 -36.90 20.10
CA GLY A 783 17.45 -36.75 19.71
C GLY A 783 18.06 -37.94 18.94
N LEU A 784 17.30 -39.02 18.73
CA LEU A 784 17.73 -40.19 17.96
C LEU A 784 17.16 -40.18 16.54
N VAL A 785 18.02 -40.46 15.56
CA VAL A 785 17.64 -40.53 14.15
C VAL A 785 16.90 -41.84 13.87
N VAL A 786 15.70 -41.74 13.31
CA VAL A 786 14.89 -42.88 12.87
C VAL A 786 14.79 -42.87 11.35
N THR A 787 15.18 -43.98 10.71
CA THR A 787 15.24 -44.10 9.25
C THR A 787 14.17 -45.05 8.70
N GLY A 788 13.93 -44.98 7.39
CA GLY A 788 13.05 -45.92 6.68
C GLY A 788 11.56 -45.75 7.01
N LYS A 789 11.12 -44.52 7.29
CA LYS A 789 9.71 -44.19 7.52
C LYS A 789 9.08 -43.59 6.27
N THR A 790 7.85 -44.00 6.01
CA THR A 790 6.97 -43.45 4.96
C THR A 790 5.63 -43.16 5.61
N VAL A 791 5.07 -41.98 5.33
CA VAL A 791 3.79 -41.59 5.91
C VAL A 791 2.66 -42.34 5.21
N SER A 792 1.78 -42.96 6.00
CA SER A 792 0.61 -43.67 5.49
C SER A 792 -0.63 -43.31 6.31
N GLY A 793 -1.68 -42.85 5.64
CA GLY A 793 -2.91 -42.40 6.28
C GLY A 793 -2.69 -41.21 7.22
N GLY A 794 -1.73 -40.34 6.88
CA GLY A 794 -1.35 -39.19 7.72
C GLY A 794 -0.65 -39.54 9.02
N SER A 795 -0.02 -40.72 9.11
CA SER A 795 0.69 -41.17 10.32
C SER A 795 1.97 -41.96 10.04
N ILE A 796 2.84 -42.03 11.04
CA ILE A 796 4.00 -42.95 11.11
C ILE A 796 4.00 -43.72 12.43
N THR A 797 4.64 -44.89 12.44
CA THR A 797 4.82 -45.70 13.66
C THR A 797 6.31 -45.87 14.00
N LEU A 798 6.69 -45.49 15.20
CA LEU A 798 8.03 -45.64 15.80
C LEU A 798 8.17 -46.99 16.51
N SER A 799 9.39 -47.52 16.57
CA SER A 799 9.69 -48.76 17.31
C SER A 799 9.76 -48.56 18.82
N THR A 800 10.07 -47.35 19.26
CA THR A 800 10.17 -46.92 20.66
C THR A 800 9.32 -45.67 20.81
N ALA A 801 8.60 -45.53 21.93
CA ALA A 801 7.82 -44.33 22.20
C ALA A 801 8.75 -43.13 22.43
N ALA A 802 8.41 -41.98 21.86
CA ALA A 802 9.17 -40.73 21.99
C ALA A 802 8.25 -39.55 22.26
N SER A 803 8.75 -38.53 22.95
CA SER A 803 7.96 -37.36 23.41
C SER A 803 8.07 -36.18 22.45
N VAL A 804 9.28 -35.90 21.98
CA VAL A 804 9.58 -34.88 20.96
C VAL A 804 9.96 -35.59 19.67
N VAL A 805 9.16 -35.43 18.63
CA VAL A 805 9.39 -36.06 17.32
C VAL A 805 9.24 -35.04 16.20
N HIS A 806 10.32 -34.80 15.46
CA HIS A 806 10.30 -34.01 14.24
C HIS A 806 10.21 -34.93 13.03
N VAL A 807 9.23 -34.69 12.16
CA VAL A 807 8.98 -35.49 10.95
C VAL A 807 8.87 -34.56 9.76
N GLY A 808 9.64 -34.82 8.70
CA GLY A 808 9.56 -34.04 7.46
C GLY A 808 10.39 -34.62 6.34
N LEU A 809 10.45 -33.90 5.23
CA LEU A 809 11.25 -34.24 4.07
C LEU A 809 12.75 -34.11 4.39
N PRO A 810 13.58 -35.06 3.93
CA PRO A 810 15.03 -34.98 4.11
C PRO A 810 15.63 -33.89 3.21
N PHE A 811 16.64 -33.19 3.72
CA PHE A 811 17.56 -32.39 2.89
C PHE A 811 19.00 -32.74 3.24
N THR A 812 19.94 -32.32 2.40
CA THR A 812 21.38 -32.59 2.58
C THR A 812 22.17 -31.29 2.63
N CYS A 813 23.02 -31.15 3.63
CA CYS A 813 24.01 -30.07 3.71
C CYS A 813 25.35 -30.58 3.19
N ASP A 814 25.94 -29.84 2.24
CA ASP A 814 27.26 -30.15 1.68
C ASP A 814 28.17 -28.93 1.79
N LEU A 815 29.33 -29.14 2.41
CA LEU A 815 30.44 -28.19 2.46
C LEU A 815 31.63 -28.78 1.72
N GLN A 816 32.17 -28.02 0.77
CA GLN A 816 33.44 -28.34 0.09
C GLN A 816 34.43 -27.20 0.32
N THR A 817 35.65 -27.55 0.73
CA THR A 817 36.70 -26.57 1.00
C THR A 817 37.29 -26.03 -0.30
N MET A 818 37.84 -24.81 -0.28
CA MET A 818 38.63 -24.32 -1.41
C MET A 818 39.81 -25.26 -1.74
N PRO A 819 40.31 -25.28 -2.99
CA PRO A 819 41.54 -25.96 -3.32
C PRO A 819 42.66 -25.55 -2.36
N LEU A 820 43.32 -26.53 -1.76
CA LEU A 820 44.23 -26.31 -0.65
C LEU A 820 45.48 -25.58 -1.15
N ALA A 821 45.69 -24.37 -0.62
CA ALA A 821 46.90 -23.60 -0.80
C ALA A 821 47.84 -23.78 0.41
N VAL A 822 49.11 -24.08 0.15
CA VAL A 822 50.16 -24.31 1.16
C VAL A 822 51.34 -23.37 0.93
N GLN A 823 52.09 -23.04 1.99
CA GLN A 823 53.23 -22.11 1.95
C GLN A 823 54.49 -22.78 1.33
N ILE A 824 54.41 -23.17 0.06
CA ILE A 824 55.51 -23.66 -0.77
C ILE A 824 55.48 -22.98 -2.15
N GLU A 825 56.42 -23.32 -3.03
CA GLU A 825 56.45 -22.82 -4.41
C GLU A 825 55.08 -22.98 -5.11
N ALA A 826 54.64 -21.94 -5.83
CA ALA A 826 53.35 -21.87 -6.51
C ALA A 826 52.14 -22.14 -5.58
N ALA A 827 52.26 -21.85 -4.28
CA ALA A 827 51.27 -22.17 -3.25
C ALA A 827 50.85 -23.66 -3.20
N GLY A 828 51.68 -24.55 -3.75
CA GLY A 828 51.41 -25.98 -3.87
C GLY A 828 50.48 -26.38 -5.01
N HIS A 829 50.08 -25.45 -5.89
CA HIS A 829 49.42 -25.81 -7.14
C HIS A 829 50.41 -26.53 -8.08
N GLY A 830 49.91 -27.49 -8.87
CA GLY A 830 50.73 -28.34 -9.74
C GLY A 830 51.45 -29.48 -9.02
N ARG A 831 51.20 -29.68 -7.72
CA ARG A 831 51.65 -30.84 -6.94
C ARG A 831 50.44 -31.60 -6.43
N THR A 832 50.50 -32.93 -6.50
CA THR A 832 49.46 -33.77 -5.90
C THR A 832 49.52 -33.67 -4.39
N LYS A 833 48.37 -33.55 -3.75
CA LYS A 833 48.17 -33.49 -2.30
C LYS A 833 47.35 -34.70 -1.88
N ASN A 834 47.64 -35.22 -0.70
CA ASN A 834 46.87 -36.30 -0.09
C ASN A 834 46.51 -35.91 1.35
N VAL A 835 45.23 -35.71 1.62
CA VAL A 835 44.73 -35.40 2.96
C VAL A 835 44.37 -36.71 3.65
N ASN A 836 44.97 -36.99 4.80
CA ASN A 836 44.80 -38.28 5.50
C ASN A 836 43.91 -38.17 6.75
N ARG A 837 43.87 -36.98 7.37
CA ARG A 837 43.08 -36.72 8.58
C ARG A 837 42.57 -35.30 8.59
N VAL A 838 41.37 -35.14 9.13
CA VAL A 838 40.73 -33.86 9.33
C VAL A 838 40.36 -33.73 10.80
N TRP A 839 40.64 -32.59 11.39
CA TRP A 839 40.11 -32.21 12.69
C TRP A 839 39.14 -31.07 12.50
N MET A 840 37.85 -31.37 12.62
CA MET A 840 36.80 -30.38 12.60
C MET A 840 36.63 -29.81 14.00
N ARG A 841 36.61 -28.48 14.14
CA ARG A 841 36.22 -27.84 15.39
C ARG A 841 34.73 -27.53 15.34
N CYS A 842 33.95 -28.28 16.10
CA CYS A 842 32.50 -28.21 16.10
C CYS A 842 31.99 -27.60 17.40
N VAL A 843 30.81 -27.01 17.32
CA VAL A 843 30.03 -26.52 18.46
C VAL A 843 28.63 -27.07 18.31
N ASP A 844 28.09 -27.66 19.37
CA ASP A 844 26.72 -28.15 19.49
C ASP A 844 26.23 -28.86 18.21
N SER A 845 27.01 -29.87 17.79
CA SER A 845 26.80 -30.59 16.54
C SER A 845 26.43 -32.04 16.80
N GLY A 846 25.51 -32.58 16.01
CA GLY A 846 25.28 -34.01 15.91
C GLY A 846 26.35 -34.72 15.07
N THR A 847 26.15 -36.01 14.80
CA THR A 847 27.03 -36.80 13.95
C THR A 847 26.97 -36.32 12.49
N PHE A 848 28.12 -36.28 11.81
CA PHE A 848 28.27 -35.82 10.42
C PHE A 848 29.32 -36.64 9.69
N ASP A 849 29.36 -36.57 8.37
CA ASP A 849 30.31 -37.32 7.55
C ASP A 849 31.38 -36.42 6.92
N VAL A 850 32.62 -36.87 6.85
CA VAL A 850 33.76 -36.14 6.24
C VAL A 850 34.59 -37.04 5.33
N GLY A 851 35.09 -36.51 4.23
CA GLY A 851 35.98 -37.26 3.35
C GLY A 851 36.60 -36.46 2.21
N PRO A 852 37.39 -37.09 1.33
CA PRO A 852 38.06 -36.41 0.22
C PRO A 852 37.13 -35.99 -0.93
N ASN A 853 35.93 -36.56 -1.04
CA ASN A 853 34.94 -36.22 -2.06
C ASN A 853 33.53 -36.59 -1.60
N SER A 854 32.51 -36.20 -2.38
CA SER A 854 31.08 -36.42 -2.08
C SER A 854 30.61 -37.87 -2.00
N THR A 855 31.45 -38.86 -2.36
CA THR A 855 31.09 -40.30 -2.38
C THR A 855 31.87 -41.13 -1.37
N LEU A 856 33.06 -40.68 -0.98
CA LEU A 856 33.92 -41.36 -0.02
C LEU A 856 33.92 -40.54 1.25
N LEU A 857 32.95 -40.80 2.13
CA LEU A 857 32.81 -40.10 3.40
C LEU A 857 32.87 -41.09 4.56
N ARG A 858 33.37 -40.63 5.71
CA ARG A 858 33.39 -41.36 6.97
C ARG A 858 32.68 -40.56 8.05
N SER A 859 31.85 -41.24 8.82
CA SER A 859 31.19 -40.67 9.97
C SER A 859 32.19 -40.19 11.02
N SER A 860 31.86 -39.06 11.63
CA SER A 860 32.55 -38.47 12.77
C SER A 860 32.37 -39.30 14.04
N ASP A 861 31.33 -40.14 14.09
CA ASP A 861 31.07 -41.09 15.16
C ASP A 861 30.66 -42.47 14.60
N PRO A 862 31.62 -43.26 14.09
CA PRO A 862 31.33 -44.55 13.47
C PRO A 862 30.87 -45.62 14.47
N ARG A 863 31.02 -45.39 15.78
CA ARG A 863 30.57 -46.31 16.84
C ARG A 863 29.19 -45.93 17.40
N GLY A 864 28.76 -44.69 17.19
CA GLY A 864 27.54 -44.15 17.80
C GLY A 864 27.71 -43.88 19.29
N ASP A 865 28.93 -43.60 19.74
CA ASP A 865 29.24 -43.40 21.17
C ASP A 865 28.61 -42.11 21.72
N ASN A 866 28.26 -41.14 20.86
CA ASN A 866 27.65 -39.84 21.19
C ASN A 866 26.23 -39.69 20.62
N ALA A 867 25.53 -40.80 20.35
CA ALA A 867 24.17 -40.75 19.82
C ALA A 867 23.21 -40.05 20.80
N GLY A 868 22.43 -39.08 20.32
CA GLY A 868 21.46 -38.34 21.14
C GLY A 868 22.05 -37.15 21.90
N GLU A 869 23.35 -36.87 21.79
CA GLU A 869 24.01 -35.77 22.50
C GLU A 869 24.74 -34.80 21.55
N PHE A 870 24.85 -33.55 21.98
CA PHE A 870 25.65 -32.54 21.28
C PHE A 870 27.15 -32.77 21.48
N VAL A 871 27.92 -32.65 20.38
CA VAL A 871 29.37 -32.70 20.41
C VAL A 871 29.94 -31.29 20.22
N THR A 872 30.67 -30.81 21.25
CA THR A 872 31.43 -29.55 21.21
C THR A 872 32.91 -29.84 21.44
N GLY A 873 33.76 -29.35 20.52
CA GLY A 873 35.20 -29.54 20.61
C GLY A 873 35.83 -29.91 19.26
N GLN A 874 37.01 -30.53 19.33
CA GLN A 874 37.75 -30.94 18.14
C GLN A 874 37.50 -32.42 17.86
N VAL A 875 36.86 -32.72 16.74
CA VAL A 875 36.53 -34.07 16.30
C VAL A 875 37.50 -34.48 15.20
N MET A 876 38.25 -35.56 15.43
CA MET A 876 39.19 -36.10 14.45
C MET A 876 38.52 -37.17 13.62
N VAL A 877 38.45 -36.96 12.30
CA VAL A 877 37.95 -37.94 11.35
C VAL A 877 39.13 -38.44 10.49
N PRO A 878 39.48 -39.74 10.56
CA PRO A 878 40.41 -40.32 9.61
C PRO A 878 39.69 -40.37 8.25
N ILE A 879 40.32 -39.86 7.20
CA ILE A 879 39.73 -39.87 5.85
C ILE A 879 40.47 -40.85 4.96
N ASP A 880 39.77 -41.42 3.98
CA ASP A 880 40.37 -42.33 3.00
C ASP A 880 41.14 -41.52 1.95
N GLY A 881 42.31 -41.02 2.37
CA GLY A 881 43.13 -40.10 1.60
C GLY A 881 43.44 -40.59 0.18
N ARG A 882 43.31 -39.67 -0.78
CA ARG A 882 43.70 -39.87 -2.18
C ARG A 882 44.64 -38.77 -2.64
N TRP A 883 45.58 -39.14 -3.50
CA TRP A 883 46.39 -38.19 -4.24
C TRP A 883 45.52 -37.48 -5.27
N THR A 884 45.35 -36.17 -5.09
CA THR A 884 44.55 -35.27 -5.94
C THR A 884 45.29 -33.95 -6.11
N ASP A 885 44.99 -33.18 -7.14
CA ASP A 885 45.68 -31.91 -7.38
C ASP A 885 45.25 -30.82 -6.38
N ASP A 886 43.98 -30.83 -5.97
CA ASP A 886 43.40 -29.77 -5.13
C ASP A 886 43.42 -30.07 -3.64
N GLY A 887 43.45 -31.35 -3.21
CA GLY A 887 43.49 -31.72 -1.79
C GLY A 887 42.31 -31.18 -0.97
N GLN A 888 41.12 -31.10 -1.58
CA GLN A 888 39.89 -30.61 -0.94
C GLN A 888 39.31 -31.63 0.05
N VAL A 889 38.51 -31.12 0.98
CA VAL A 889 37.73 -31.92 1.93
C VAL A 889 36.25 -31.60 1.76
N TRP A 890 35.44 -32.63 1.91
CA TRP A 890 33.99 -32.58 1.92
C TRP A 890 33.47 -32.90 3.32
N LEU A 891 32.47 -32.14 3.75
CA LEU A 891 31.63 -32.45 4.90
C LEU A 891 30.18 -32.55 4.44
N ARG A 892 29.48 -33.58 4.90
CA ARG A 892 28.07 -33.81 4.62
C ARG A 892 27.28 -34.03 5.89
N GLN A 893 26.11 -33.41 5.95
CA GLN A 893 25.05 -33.78 6.88
C GLN A 893 23.83 -34.22 6.06
N SER A 894 23.37 -35.45 6.30
CA SER A 894 22.18 -36.02 5.65
C SER A 894 21.16 -36.56 6.64
N ALA A 895 21.58 -36.74 7.90
CA ALA A 895 20.67 -37.03 9.00
C ALA A 895 19.99 -35.72 9.46
N PRO A 896 18.81 -35.80 10.11
CA PRO A 896 18.11 -34.64 10.65
C PRO A 896 18.78 -34.17 11.95
N LEU A 897 20.07 -33.82 11.87
CA LEU A 897 20.91 -33.40 12.97
C LEU A 897 21.65 -32.12 12.59
N PRO A 898 21.79 -31.14 13.50
CA PRO A 898 22.49 -29.90 13.20
C PRO A 898 24.01 -30.11 13.19
N VAL A 899 24.72 -29.30 12.43
CA VAL A 899 26.19 -29.28 12.40
C VAL A 899 26.66 -27.84 12.35
N THR A 900 27.49 -27.43 13.31
CA THR A 900 28.16 -26.13 13.30
C THR A 900 29.67 -26.32 13.35
N VAL A 901 30.36 -25.87 12.29
CA VAL A 901 31.81 -25.93 12.17
C VAL A 901 32.40 -24.53 12.29
N VAL A 902 33.35 -24.39 13.22
CA VAL A 902 34.08 -23.13 13.47
C VAL A 902 35.27 -23.00 12.53
N GLY A 903 35.96 -24.11 12.30
CA GLY A 903 37.16 -24.19 11.47
C GLY A 903 37.68 -25.61 11.44
N GLN A 904 38.78 -25.83 10.71
CA GLN A 904 39.31 -27.17 10.50
C GLN A 904 40.83 -27.19 10.40
N VAL A 905 41.43 -28.32 10.78
CA VAL A 905 42.84 -28.62 10.55
C VAL A 905 42.96 -29.84 9.65
N LEU A 906 43.76 -29.72 8.60
CA LEU A 906 44.02 -30.78 7.63
C LEU A 906 45.45 -31.32 7.82
N GLU A 907 45.63 -32.64 7.92
CA GLU A 907 46.95 -33.28 7.79
C GLU A 907 47.15 -33.76 6.36
N VAL A 908 48.12 -33.14 5.68
CA VAL A 908 48.31 -33.24 4.25
C VAL A 908 49.73 -33.73 3.96
N SER A 909 49.84 -34.75 3.11
CA SER A 909 51.08 -35.16 2.47
C SER A 909 51.17 -34.50 1.10
N ILE A 910 52.30 -33.90 0.77
CA ILE A 910 52.54 -33.26 -0.52
C ILE A 910 53.43 -34.17 -1.36
N GLY A 911 52.99 -34.46 -2.59
CA GLY A 911 53.67 -35.27 -3.58
C GLY A 911 54.49 -34.40 -4.53
N GLY A 912 55.62 -34.93 -4.97
CA GLY A 912 56.63 -34.18 -5.72
C GLY A 912 58.02 -34.62 -5.31
#